data_AF-A0A7Z9ICJ6-F1
#
_entry.id   AF-A0A7Z9ICJ6-F1
#
_cell.length_a   1.000
_cell.length_b   1.000
_cell.length_c   1.000
_cell.angle_alpha   90.00
_cell.angle_beta   90.00
_cell.angle_gamma   90.00
#
_symmetry.space_group_name_H-M   'P 1'
#
loop_
_entity.id
_entity.type
_entity.pdbx_description
1 polymer ?
#
loop_
_entity_poly.entity_id
_entity_poly.type
_entity_poly.pdbx_seq_one_letter_code
_entity_poly.pdbx_strand_id
1 'polypeptide(L)'
;MANTNNPGAWGIDIGQCALKALRCEIQDGELVATQVDYIEYPKILSQPDADPQSLIAEALNQFIERNDIEDDKVAVAVPGQSGLAKFFKPPPIELKKLRDIVEFEAKQQIPFDLDEVVWDYQRMGGGVEHEGLITETEVGLFAMKRDQVIREMLPFDNANITLDAMQLAPMAIYNCITYDLLDNCPDPDVFDPDSPPPSYMVLAIGTETTDMVITNGFRVWHRSIPIGGNHFTRQMTQQLKLTFAKAEHLKRNARDAPDPKRVFQAMRSVYDNLGTEVQRSLRFFEGIDRKATIKGVVITGNTAKLPGLQAFIGKKVDVAVIEMNAFKRLKGSTVTASPTFKNNMLSFANCYGLCLQSLGIAQLQTNLLPREILFDRLVDSKKPWVISAIALLLLSFSFNYFMQYGAWKKVAHDSTGASTATSGPDGWESKITKAESVSSKSSANIKDYEALQKAYENLQKFGEQLIGNSDRQVLWIELLKTVNSVLPHEQTNWRDPDQIPFSDRPDFYIESIDNAYLEDLGDWWTKVSANHEKGLSFIKKNRQIWIDGIQQNANFVANNREFVEQMIALQTTAAQEAAANAATNDGGAGGGPVGGGPVGGGPVGGGPVGGGGAAPAGGGSSDPGWVIQLKGYHFFNNDRETGDISHVHMALLERLRQSVIDLPIAAIDDTETKFTMEQFTMEEMGISRIVLVSSQEDGEVIVGGATAGGDPGGDMSGMGALGGGGAGETSEGAASDNNGTTEEVATYKAKKYSFVVQFCWVPTEPIKRLAAQQLAAQQAQDAIDAARTPVGDPNGDPGGDPNGDPGGDPNGDPGGDPNGDPSAGLPGDLGDPGDLGPDDNGPPID
;
A
#
# COMPACT_ATOMS: atom_id res chain seq x y z
N MET A 1 19.55 -36.12 35.22
CA MET A 1 18.09 -36.29 35.26
C MET A 1 17.69 -36.80 33.90
N ALA A 2 17.29 -38.07 33.81
CA ALA A 2 17.00 -38.75 32.55
C ALA A 2 15.71 -38.19 31.92
N ASN A 3 15.66 -38.13 30.59
CA ASN A 3 14.55 -37.62 29.79
C ASN A 3 13.20 -38.29 30.14
N THR A 4 12.29 -37.56 30.78
CA THR A 4 10.92 -37.97 31.13
C THR A 4 9.90 -37.42 30.12
N ASN A 5 9.92 -37.91 28.88
CA ASN A 5 8.92 -37.53 27.86
C ASN A 5 8.02 -38.70 27.43
N ASN A 6 7.92 -39.76 28.23
CA ASN A 6 6.94 -40.82 27.98
C ASN A 6 6.28 -41.27 29.29
N PRO A 7 5.09 -40.76 29.64
CA PRO A 7 4.40 -41.17 30.85
C PRO A 7 4.05 -42.66 30.76
N GLY A 8 4.30 -43.41 31.84
CA GLY A 8 3.91 -44.81 31.94
C GLY A 8 2.38 -44.94 31.99
N ALA A 9 1.88 -46.16 31.81
CA ALA A 9 0.46 -46.44 31.90
C ALA A 9 0.18 -47.64 32.81
N TRP A 10 -0.73 -47.43 33.77
CA TRP A 10 -1.32 -48.44 34.61
C TRP A 10 -2.62 -48.97 34.01
N GLY A 11 -2.68 -50.29 33.80
CA GLY A 11 -3.92 -51.01 33.54
C GLY A 11 -4.40 -51.71 34.81
N ILE A 12 -5.49 -51.23 35.38
CA ILE A 12 -6.06 -51.74 36.63
C ILE A 12 -7.37 -52.50 36.33
N ASP A 13 -7.49 -53.69 36.89
CA ASP A 13 -8.70 -54.51 36.83
C ASP A 13 -9.15 -54.86 38.25
N ILE A 14 -10.29 -54.27 38.66
CA ILE A 14 -10.97 -54.56 39.92
C ILE A 14 -11.80 -55.83 39.72
N GLY A 15 -11.13 -56.97 39.84
CA GLY A 15 -11.78 -58.28 39.76
C GLY A 15 -12.61 -58.59 41.01
N GLN A 16 -13.37 -59.69 40.99
CA GLN A 16 -14.15 -60.11 42.17
C GLN A 16 -13.31 -60.79 43.26
N CYS A 17 -12.11 -61.29 42.91
CA CYS A 17 -11.22 -61.98 43.85
C CYS A 17 -9.97 -61.18 44.20
N ALA A 18 -9.53 -60.29 43.31
CA ALA A 18 -8.29 -59.55 43.48
C ALA A 18 -8.31 -58.28 42.63
N LEU A 19 -7.63 -57.24 43.11
CA LEU A 19 -7.18 -56.11 42.32
C LEU A 19 -5.91 -56.52 41.57
N LYS A 20 -5.90 -56.30 40.26
CA LYS A 20 -4.76 -56.61 39.39
C LYS A 20 -4.31 -55.33 38.73
N ALA A 21 -3.03 -55.04 38.77
CA ALA A 21 -2.44 -53.87 38.14
C ALA A 21 -1.19 -54.26 37.36
N LEU A 22 -1.02 -53.69 36.18
CA LEU A 22 0.19 -53.81 35.37
C LEU A 22 0.60 -52.40 34.94
N ARG A 23 1.88 -52.05 35.10
CA ARG A 23 2.45 -50.83 34.54
C ARG A 23 3.28 -51.16 33.32
N CYS A 24 2.98 -50.50 32.22
CA CYS A 24 3.78 -50.58 31.00
C CYS A 24 4.27 -49.21 30.58
N GLU A 25 5.39 -49.19 29.88
CA GLU A 25 6.02 -48.00 29.31
C GLU A 25 6.61 -48.37 27.95
N ILE A 26 6.68 -47.40 27.03
CA ILE A 26 7.37 -47.60 25.76
C ILE A 26 8.82 -47.15 25.93
N GLN A 27 9.75 -48.10 25.83
CA GLN A 27 11.19 -47.87 25.91
C GLN A 27 11.84 -48.37 24.61
N ASP A 28 12.60 -47.51 23.94
CA ASP A 28 13.25 -47.81 22.66
C ASP A 28 12.30 -48.37 21.58
N GLY A 29 11.03 -47.92 21.59
CA GLY A 29 9.99 -48.38 20.67
C GLY A 29 9.39 -49.75 21.00
N GLU A 30 9.86 -50.42 22.07
CA GLU A 30 9.29 -51.66 22.58
C GLU A 30 8.41 -51.41 23.81
N LEU A 31 7.42 -52.29 23.99
CA LEU A 31 6.55 -52.26 25.14
C LEU A 31 7.13 -53.05 26.32
N VAL A 32 7.47 -52.36 27.40
CA VAL A 32 8.12 -52.93 28.58
C VAL A 32 7.19 -52.88 29.78
N ALA A 33 6.94 -54.02 30.42
CA ALA A 33 6.31 -54.08 31.73
C ALA A 33 7.32 -53.71 32.82
N THR A 34 7.05 -52.64 33.56
CA THR A 34 7.95 -52.10 34.58
C THR A 34 7.56 -52.51 35.99
N GLN A 35 6.25 -52.60 36.27
CA GLN A 35 5.70 -52.98 37.58
C GLN A 35 4.45 -53.85 37.43
N VAL A 36 4.15 -54.64 38.47
CA VAL A 36 2.97 -55.51 38.53
C VAL A 36 2.50 -55.61 39.98
N ASP A 37 1.18 -55.59 40.16
CA ASP A 37 0.56 -55.89 41.44
C ASP A 37 -0.60 -56.87 41.30
N TYR A 38 -0.69 -57.74 42.30
CA TYR A 38 -1.79 -58.68 42.49
C TYR A 38 -2.16 -58.65 43.97
N ILE A 39 -3.27 -58.00 44.29
CA ILE A 39 -3.74 -57.81 45.66
C ILE A 39 -5.03 -58.62 45.82
N GLU A 40 -4.91 -59.79 46.45
CA GLU A 40 -6.04 -60.68 46.68
C GLU A 40 -6.91 -60.19 47.83
N TYR A 41 -8.23 -60.16 47.62
CA TYR A 41 -9.15 -59.82 48.68
C TYR A 41 -9.28 -60.97 49.68
N PRO A 42 -9.44 -60.67 50.99
CA PRO A 42 -9.71 -61.69 52.01
C PRO A 42 -10.96 -62.55 51.71
N LYS A 43 -11.95 -61.96 51.04
CA LYS A 43 -13.19 -62.61 50.60
C LYS A 43 -13.51 -62.19 49.17
N ILE A 44 -14.24 -63.05 48.45
CA ILE A 44 -14.76 -62.68 47.13
C ILE A 44 -15.84 -61.61 47.33
N LEU A 45 -15.79 -60.55 46.54
CA LEU A 45 -16.68 -59.38 46.70
C LEU A 45 -18.17 -59.73 46.55
N SER A 46 -18.51 -60.81 45.84
CA SER A 46 -19.88 -61.29 45.67
C SER A 46 -20.42 -62.13 46.85
N GLN A 47 -19.63 -62.36 47.91
CA GLN A 47 -20.10 -63.07 49.09
C GLN A 47 -21.06 -62.19 49.92
N PRO A 48 -22.15 -62.76 50.51
CA PRO A 48 -23.14 -61.97 51.25
C PRO A 48 -22.60 -61.22 52.47
N ASP A 49 -21.49 -61.68 53.04
CA ASP A 49 -20.82 -61.14 54.23
C ASP A 49 -19.54 -60.35 53.89
N ALA A 50 -19.31 -60.08 52.60
CA ALA A 50 -18.28 -59.16 52.14
C ALA A 50 -18.85 -57.75 52.06
N ASP A 51 -18.05 -56.75 52.44
CA ASP A 51 -18.31 -55.34 52.14
C ASP A 51 -17.40 -54.92 50.98
N PRO A 52 -17.92 -54.87 49.74
CA PRO A 52 -17.07 -54.63 48.58
C PRO A 52 -16.36 -53.28 48.62
N GLN A 53 -17.01 -52.24 49.18
CA GLN A 53 -16.47 -50.89 49.16
C GLN A 53 -15.22 -50.78 50.03
N SER A 54 -15.25 -51.32 51.26
CA SER A 54 -14.07 -51.34 52.14
C SER A 54 -12.95 -52.22 51.59
N LEU A 55 -13.27 -53.42 51.10
CA LEU A 55 -12.26 -54.34 50.55
C LEU A 55 -11.55 -53.77 49.32
N ILE A 56 -12.27 -53.08 48.42
CA ILE A 56 -11.67 -52.40 47.27
C ILE A 56 -10.79 -51.22 47.74
N ALA A 57 -11.27 -50.41 48.68
CA ALA A 57 -10.51 -49.28 49.22
C ALA A 57 -9.21 -49.73 49.90
N GLU A 58 -9.25 -50.79 50.70
CA GLU A 58 -8.05 -51.38 51.32
C GLU A 58 -7.04 -51.87 50.27
N ALA A 59 -7.51 -52.49 49.20
CA ALA A 59 -6.62 -52.94 48.12
C ALA A 59 -6.04 -51.79 47.30
N LEU A 60 -6.82 -50.73 47.05
CA LEU A 60 -6.33 -49.52 46.38
C LEU A 60 -5.29 -48.79 47.24
N ASN A 61 -5.50 -48.69 48.55
CA ASN A 61 -4.50 -48.12 49.45
C ASN A 61 -3.20 -48.94 49.45
N GLN A 62 -3.29 -50.27 49.49
CA GLN A 62 -2.12 -51.14 49.35
C GLN A 62 -1.43 -50.98 47.98
N PHE A 63 -2.19 -50.71 46.92
CA PHE A 63 -1.64 -50.45 45.59
C PHE A 63 -0.88 -49.11 45.55
N ILE A 64 -1.44 -48.04 46.13
CA ILE A 64 -0.80 -46.73 46.22
C ILE A 64 0.46 -46.78 47.10
N GLU A 65 0.43 -47.51 48.23
CA GLU A 65 1.60 -47.66 49.11
C GLU A 65 2.78 -48.35 48.42
N ARG A 66 2.51 -49.18 47.41
CA ARG A 66 3.53 -49.95 46.68
C ARG A 66 4.07 -49.25 45.44
N ASN A 67 3.34 -48.29 44.89
CA ASN A 67 3.63 -47.72 43.58
C ASN A 67 3.50 -46.20 43.57
N ASP A 68 4.34 -45.57 42.76
CA ASP A 68 4.19 -44.16 42.40
C ASP A 68 3.29 -44.04 41.17
N ILE A 69 2.27 -43.18 41.25
CA ILE A 69 1.20 -43.07 40.25
C ILE A 69 1.06 -41.63 39.73
N GLU A 70 1.76 -40.65 40.32
CA GLU A 70 1.50 -39.21 40.04
C GLU A 70 1.72 -38.82 38.56
N ASP A 71 2.73 -39.40 37.91
CA ASP A 71 3.09 -39.09 36.52
C ASP A 71 2.58 -40.11 35.48
N ASP A 72 1.84 -41.13 35.91
CA ASP A 72 1.38 -42.22 35.05
C ASP A 72 -0.10 -42.08 34.67
N LYS A 73 -0.44 -42.55 33.47
CA LYS A 73 -1.83 -42.68 33.04
C LYS A 73 -2.48 -43.88 33.71
N VAL A 74 -3.70 -43.75 34.22
CA VAL A 74 -4.43 -44.87 34.85
C VAL A 74 -5.67 -45.23 34.05
N ALA A 75 -5.76 -46.49 33.63
CA ALA A 75 -6.94 -47.04 32.97
C ALA A 75 -7.56 -48.17 33.78
N VAL A 76 -8.89 -48.22 33.80
CA VAL A 76 -9.66 -49.27 34.48
C VAL A 76 -10.52 -50.08 33.51
N ALA A 77 -10.55 -51.40 33.72
CA ALA A 77 -11.50 -52.29 33.06
C ALA A 77 -12.77 -52.42 33.88
N VAL A 78 -13.92 -52.29 33.23
CA VAL A 78 -15.24 -52.58 33.81
C VAL A 78 -15.79 -53.89 33.23
N PRO A 79 -16.63 -54.64 33.97
CA PRO A 79 -17.18 -55.90 33.47
C PRO A 79 -17.99 -55.71 32.18
N GLY A 80 -17.89 -56.67 31.24
CA GLY A 80 -18.57 -56.58 29.94
C GLY A 80 -20.10 -56.40 30.02
N GLN A 81 -20.75 -56.97 31.03
CA GLN A 81 -22.18 -56.80 31.29
C GLN A 81 -22.61 -55.41 31.77
N SER A 82 -21.68 -54.58 32.25
CA SER A 82 -21.98 -53.23 32.74
C SER A 82 -22.22 -52.24 31.60
N GLY A 83 -21.79 -52.57 30.39
CA GLY A 83 -21.98 -51.76 29.19
C GLY A 83 -22.50 -52.56 27.99
N LEU A 84 -22.59 -51.86 26.87
CA LEU A 84 -23.00 -52.37 25.58
C LEU A 84 -21.86 -52.12 24.60
N ALA A 85 -21.45 -53.16 23.87
CA ALA A 85 -20.61 -53.03 22.68
C ALA A 85 -21.36 -53.64 21.48
N LYS A 86 -21.75 -52.82 20.50
CA LYS A 86 -22.42 -53.28 19.28
C LYS A 86 -21.60 -52.88 18.08
N PHE A 87 -21.50 -53.79 17.12
CA PHE A 87 -20.81 -53.55 15.86
C PHE A 87 -21.84 -53.55 14.74
N PHE A 88 -21.81 -52.53 13.90
CA PHE A 88 -22.72 -52.40 12.76
C PHE A 88 -21.97 -51.86 11.54
N LYS A 89 -22.52 -52.10 10.36
CA LYS A 89 -21.99 -51.60 9.10
C LYS A 89 -22.84 -50.40 8.63
N PRO A 90 -22.33 -49.16 8.69
CA PRO A 90 -23.04 -48.04 8.08
C PRO A 90 -23.19 -48.24 6.56
N PRO A 91 -24.23 -47.65 5.94
CA PRO A 91 -24.33 -47.57 4.49
C PRO A 91 -23.16 -46.76 3.91
N PRO A 92 -22.85 -46.88 2.60
CA PRO A 92 -21.78 -46.13 1.96
C PRO A 92 -21.97 -44.62 2.12
N ILE A 93 -21.05 -43.97 2.82
CA ILE A 93 -21.13 -42.55 3.19
C ILE A 93 -19.77 -41.86 3.13
N GLU A 94 -19.81 -40.53 3.02
CA GLU A 94 -18.62 -39.70 3.22
C GLU A 94 -18.18 -39.75 4.69
N LEU A 95 -16.88 -39.80 4.94
CA LEU A 95 -16.30 -39.84 6.29
C LEU A 95 -16.79 -38.70 7.19
N LYS A 96 -17.05 -37.51 6.61
CA LYS A 96 -17.57 -36.34 7.34
C LYS A 96 -18.97 -36.56 7.94
N LYS A 97 -19.78 -37.41 7.32
CA LYS A 97 -21.16 -37.74 7.76
C LYS A 97 -21.22 -38.97 8.66
N LEU A 98 -20.08 -39.63 8.93
CA LEU A 98 -20.02 -40.81 9.77
C LEU A 98 -20.58 -40.54 11.17
N ARG A 99 -20.24 -39.39 11.77
CA ARG A 99 -20.72 -39.02 13.11
C ARG A 99 -22.24 -38.95 13.19
N ASP A 100 -22.89 -38.31 12.21
CA ASP A 100 -24.34 -38.10 12.23
C ASP A 100 -25.10 -39.44 12.11
N ILE A 101 -24.59 -40.35 11.28
CA ILE A 101 -25.16 -41.70 11.12
C ILE A 101 -24.90 -42.55 12.35
N VAL A 102 -23.72 -42.47 12.94
CA VAL A 102 -23.43 -43.18 14.19
C VAL A 102 -24.31 -42.67 15.32
N GLU A 103 -24.57 -41.35 15.40
CA GLU A 103 -25.50 -40.81 16.40
C GLU A 103 -26.94 -41.30 16.16
N PHE A 104 -27.38 -41.36 14.90
CA PHE A 104 -28.69 -41.90 14.53
C PHE A 104 -28.82 -43.39 14.89
N GLU A 105 -27.81 -44.20 14.58
CA GLU A 105 -27.75 -45.62 14.94
C GLU A 105 -27.64 -45.80 16.46
N ALA A 106 -26.87 -44.96 17.16
CA ALA A 106 -26.76 -45.00 18.61
C ALA A 106 -28.12 -44.82 19.29
N LYS A 107 -28.94 -43.88 18.82
CA LYS A 107 -30.32 -43.66 19.32
C LYS A 107 -31.23 -44.88 19.15
N GLN A 108 -31.00 -45.71 18.13
CA GLN A 108 -31.78 -46.92 17.89
C GLN A 108 -31.24 -48.14 18.64
N GLN A 109 -29.92 -48.24 18.77
CA GLN A 109 -29.24 -49.42 19.28
C GLN A 109 -29.07 -49.41 20.80
N ILE A 110 -28.98 -48.22 21.41
CA ILE A 110 -28.89 -48.03 22.86
C ILE A 110 -30.31 -47.96 23.43
N PRO A 111 -30.69 -48.84 24.36
CA PRO A 111 -32.05 -48.92 24.89
C PRO A 111 -32.39 -47.82 25.92
N PHE A 112 -31.59 -46.75 26.00
CA PHE A 112 -31.71 -45.65 26.94
C PHE A 112 -31.42 -44.34 26.22
N ASP A 113 -31.85 -43.22 26.79
CA ASP A 113 -31.58 -41.90 26.23
C ASP A 113 -30.08 -41.59 26.25
N LEU A 114 -29.57 -40.95 25.19
CA LEU A 114 -28.15 -40.64 25.06
C LEU A 114 -27.64 -39.72 26.18
N ASP A 115 -28.51 -38.95 26.82
CA ASP A 115 -28.15 -38.06 27.94
C ASP A 115 -27.90 -38.83 29.25
N GLU A 116 -28.43 -40.05 29.39
CA GLU A 116 -28.25 -40.91 30.57
C GLU A 116 -27.07 -41.90 30.40
N VAL A 117 -26.41 -41.86 29.24
CA VAL A 117 -25.43 -42.87 28.84
C VAL A 117 -24.15 -42.18 28.37
N VAL A 118 -23.01 -42.62 28.89
CA VAL A 118 -21.72 -42.29 28.31
C VAL A 118 -21.47 -43.27 27.17
N TRP A 119 -21.30 -42.75 25.96
CA TRP A 119 -21.06 -43.56 24.78
C TRP A 119 -19.94 -42.97 23.94
N ASP A 120 -19.27 -43.86 23.22
CA ASP A 120 -18.22 -43.52 22.28
C ASP A 120 -18.27 -44.50 21.10
N TYR A 121 -17.66 -44.11 19.99
CA TYR A 121 -17.64 -44.95 18.81
C TYR A 121 -16.27 -44.97 18.17
N GLN A 122 -15.98 -46.08 17.49
CA GLN A 122 -14.74 -46.20 16.75
C GLN A 122 -14.95 -46.95 15.44
N ARG A 123 -14.34 -46.40 14.39
CA ARG A 123 -14.19 -47.07 13.11
C ARG A 123 -13.25 -48.27 13.27
N MET A 124 -13.72 -49.46 12.91
CA MET A 124 -12.90 -50.67 12.85
C MET A 124 -12.14 -50.70 11.52
N GLY A 125 -11.04 -51.46 11.46
CA GLY A 125 -10.26 -51.61 10.23
C GLY A 125 -10.99 -52.42 9.15
N GLY A 126 -10.44 -52.41 7.92
CA GLY A 126 -10.89 -53.30 6.84
C GLY A 126 -12.07 -52.77 6.01
N GLY A 127 -12.23 -51.45 5.96
CA GLY A 127 -13.16 -50.80 5.03
C GLY A 127 -12.46 -50.37 3.76
N VAL A 128 -13.15 -50.45 2.62
CA VAL A 128 -12.63 -49.93 1.35
C VAL A 128 -13.02 -48.46 1.23
N GLU A 129 -12.04 -47.58 1.08
CA GLU A 129 -12.25 -46.18 0.73
C GLU A 129 -12.14 -46.04 -0.80
N HIS A 130 -13.28 -45.77 -1.44
CA HIS A 130 -13.35 -45.55 -2.88
C HIS A 130 -14.01 -44.22 -3.14
N GLU A 131 -13.32 -43.32 -3.87
CA GLU A 131 -13.83 -41.98 -4.22
C GLU A 131 -14.32 -41.14 -3.02
N GLY A 132 -13.72 -41.31 -1.83
CA GLY A 132 -14.08 -40.60 -0.60
C GLY A 132 -15.32 -41.14 0.13
N LEU A 133 -15.88 -42.25 -0.34
CA LEU A 133 -16.92 -43.02 0.33
C LEU A 133 -16.30 -44.21 1.07
N ILE A 134 -16.63 -44.34 2.35
CA ILE A 134 -16.29 -45.52 3.14
C ILE A 134 -17.35 -46.60 2.91
N THR A 135 -16.93 -47.74 2.38
CA THR A 135 -17.81 -48.90 2.11
C THR A 135 -17.30 -50.12 2.89
N GLU A 136 -18.20 -50.99 3.35
CA GLU A 136 -17.89 -52.22 4.12
C GLU A 136 -17.12 -52.04 5.44
N THR A 137 -16.95 -50.80 5.90
CA THR A 137 -16.34 -50.50 7.20
C THR A 137 -17.28 -50.92 8.32
N GLU A 138 -16.80 -51.61 9.34
CA GLU A 138 -17.55 -51.87 10.57
C GLU A 138 -17.29 -50.76 11.60
N VAL A 139 -18.31 -50.33 12.33
CA VAL A 139 -18.21 -49.33 13.39
C VAL A 139 -18.63 -49.97 14.70
N GLY A 140 -17.75 -49.88 15.71
CA GLY A 140 -18.05 -50.26 17.08
C GLY A 140 -18.69 -49.09 17.83
N LEU A 141 -19.86 -49.34 18.40
CA LEU A 141 -20.57 -48.46 19.32
C LEU A 141 -20.45 -49.02 20.73
N PHE A 142 -19.94 -48.20 21.65
CA PHE A 142 -19.72 -48.56 23.04
C PHE A 142 -20.50 -47.63 23.94
N ALA A 143 -21.21 -48.18 24.93
CA ALA A 143 -22.09 -47.39 25.78
C ALA A 143 -22.17 -47.97 27.19
N MET A 144 -22.27 -47.09 28.19
CA MET A 144 -22.50 -47.46 29.58
C MET A 144 -23.35 -46.40 30.27
N LYS A 145 -24.27 -46.82 31.14
CA LYS A 145 -25.07 -45.87 31.92
C LYS A 145 -24.18 -44.97 32.76
N ARG A 146 -24.48 -43.68 32.80
CA ARG A 146 -23.69 -42.69 33.54
C ARG A 146 -23.56 -43.03 35.03
N ASP A 147 -24.63 -43.55 35.66
CA ASP A 147 -24.60 -44.03 37.04
C ASP A 147 -23.64 -45.20 37.28
N GLN A 148 -23.46 -46.07 36.28
CA GLN A 148 -22.51 -47.18 36.36
C GLN A 148 -21.08 -46.66 36.22
N VAL A 149 -20.83 -45.73 35.29
CA VAL A 149 -19.54 -45.04 35.15
C VAL A 149 -19.13 -44.40 36.49
N ILE A 150 -20.01 -43.61 37.09
CA ILE A 150 -19.74 -42.93 38.37
C ILE A 150 -19.44 -43.94 39.50
N ARG A 151 -20.19 -45.05 39.55
CA ARG A 151 -19.98 -46.11 40.55
C ARG A 151 -18.60 -46.76 40.42
N GLU A 152 -18.15 -47.02 39.21
CA GLU A 152 -16.85 -47.64 38.94
C GLU A 152 -15.69 -46.64 39.12
N MET A 153 -15.95 -45.33 38.98
CA MET A 153 -14.98 -44.26 39.27
C MET A 153 -14.80 -44.02 40.78
N LEU A 154 -15.87 -44.14 41.57
CA LEU A 154 -15.89 -43.76 42.98
C LEU A 154 -14.73 -44.34 43.84
N PRO A 155 -14.30 -45.61 43.69
CA PRO A 155 -13.17 -46.13 44.46
C PRO A 155 -11.86 -45.41 44.17
N PHE A 156 -11.65 -44.98 42.92
CA PHE A 156 -10.45 -44.25 42.51
C PHE A 156 -10.50 -42.80 42.98
N ASP A 157 -11.66 -42.14 42.86
CA ASP A 157 -11.87 -40.78 43.36
C ASP A 157 -11.63 -40.71 44.89
N ASN A 158 -12.14 -41.68 45.66
CA ASN A 158 -11.92 -41.77 47.10
C ASN A 158 -10.44 -42.00 47.48
N ALA A 159 -9.67 -42.62 46.58
CA ALA A 159 -8.25 -42.88 46.75
C ALA A 159 -7.36 -41.78 46.14
N ASN A 160 -7.95 -40.68 45.66
CA ASN A 160 -7.28 -39.59 44.93
C ASN A 160 -6.49 -40.08 43.69
N ILE A 161 -6.91 -41.19 43.07
CA ILE A 161 -6.33 -41.66 41.81
C ILE A 161 -7.12 -41.07 40.65
N THR A 162 -6.41 -40.41 39.72
CA THR A 162 -7.02 -39.86 38.51
C THR A 162 -7.13 -40.95 37.44
N LEU A 163 -8.35 -41.37 37.09
CA LEU A 163 -8.59 -42.30 35.99
C LEU A 163 -8.57 -41.61 34.63
N ASP A 164 -7.67 -41.94 33.72
CA ASP A 164 -7.58 -41.40 32.35
C ASP A 164 -8.43 -42.14 31.33
N ALA A 165 -8.65 -43.45 31.53
CA ALA A 165 -9.49 -44.23 30.65
C ALA A 165 -10.34 -45.27 31.40
N MET A 166 -11.55 -45.49 30.89
CA MET A 166 -12.43 -46.55 31.32
C MET A 166 -12.88 -47.36 30.10
N GLN A 167 -12.68 -48.67 30.15
CA GLN A 167 -12.96 -49.56 29.01
C GLN A 167 -13.67 -50.83 29.47
N LEU A 168 -14.50 -51.41 28.59
CA LEU A 168 -15.09 -52.73 28.83
C LEU A 168 -14.00 -53.81 28.80
N ALA A 169 -13.97 -54.71 29.79
CA ALA A 169 -13.06 -55.84 29.86
C ALA A 169 -12.93 -56.65 28.55
N PRO A 170 -14.00 -57.04 27.83
CA PRO A 170 -13.86 -57.73 26.53
C PRO A 170 -13.10 -56.91 25.48
N MET A 171 -13.16 -55.59 25.54
CA MET A 171 -12.45 -54.70 24.61
C MET A 171 -10.98 -54.53 24.99
N ALA A 172 -10.66 -54.52 26.29
CA ALA A 172 -9.28 -54.63 26.74
C ALA A 172 -8.66 -55.98 26.28
N ILE A 173 -9.41 -57.09 26.39
CA ILE A 173 -8.97 -58.40 25.88
C ILE A 173 -8.74 -58.35 24.38
N TYR A 174 -9.64 -57.73 23.62
CA TYR A 174 -9.45 -57.51 22.18
C TYR A 174 -8.12 -56.80 21.90
N ASN A 175 -7.81 -55.72 22.62
CA ASN A 175 -6.53 -55.01 22.48
C ASN A 175 -5.31 -55.88 22.80
N CYS A 176 -5.38 -56.67 23.86
CA CYS A 176 -4.32 -57.61 24.22
C CYS A 176 -4.04 -58.64 23.10
N ILE A 177 -5.10 -59.19 22.52
CA ILE A 177 -5.01 -60.30 21.56
C ILE A 177 -4.60 -59.81 20.17
N THR A 178 -5.14 -58.67 19.75
CA THR A 178 -4.74 -58.01 18.49
C THR A 178 -3.28 -57.60 18.50
N TYR A 179 -2.77 -57.11 19.62
CA TYR A 179 -1.36 -56.75 19.72
C TYR A 179 -0.46 -57.97 19.82
N ASP A 180 -0.76 -58.94 20.70
CA ASP A 180 0.19 -60.00 21.09
C ASP A 180 0.16 -61.26 20.20
N LEU A 181 -1.01 -61.60 19.64
CA LEU A 181 -1.23 -62.87 18.92
C LEU A 181 -1.50 -62.69 17.42
N LEU A 182 -2.04 -61.56 17.01
CA LEU A 182 -2.21 -61.21 15.60
C LEU A 182 -0.94 -60.48 15.16
N ASP A 183 -0.11 -61.15 14.38
CA ASP A 183 1.12 -60.54 13.86
C ASP A 183 0.74 -59.41 12.93
N ASN A 184 0.98 -58.15 13.36
CA ASN A 184 0.77 -56.90 12.64
C ASN A 184 -0.40 -57.01 11.66
N CYS A 185 -1.62 -56.73 12.15
CA CYS A 185 -2.81 -56.58 11.32
C CYS A 185 -2.38 -56.03 9.95
N PRO A 186 -2.66 -56.73 8.83
CA PRO A 186 -2.35 -56.22 7.51
C PRO A 186 -2.81 -54.77 7.45
N ASP A 187 -2.04 -53.93 6.75
CA ASP A 187 -2.37 -52.53 6.52
C ASP A 187 -3.90 -52.40 6.35
N PRO A 188 -4.61 -51.54 7.12
CA PRO A 188 -6.08 -51.47 7.11
C PRO A 188 -6.71 -51.39 5.71
N ASP A 189 -5.93 -51.04 4.69
CA ASP A 189 -6.27 -50.99 3.26
C ASP A 189 -6.20 -52.34 2.52
N VAL A 190 -5.64 -53.40 3.13
CA VAL A 190 -5.49 -54.76 2.58
C VAL A 190 -6.38 -55.75 3.34
N PHE A 191 -7.68 -55.44 3.41
CA PHE A 191 -8.69 -56.38 3.88
C PHE A 191 -9.51 -56.88 2.68
N ASP A 192 -9.46 -58.19 2.43
CA ASP A 192 -10.33 -58.86 1.46
C ASP A 192 -11.60 -59.37 2.19
N PRO A 193 -12.79 -58.80 1.94
CA PRO A 193 -14.04 -59.25 2.54
C PRO A 193 -14.48 -60.66 2.11
N ASP A 194 -13.95 -61.17 0.99
CA ASP A 194 -14.25 -62.50 0.46
C ASP A 194 -13.34 -63.57 1.04
N SER A 195 -12.16 -63.21 1.54
CA SER A 195 -11.21 -64.12 2.19
C SER A 195 -10.63 -63.49 3.48
N PRO A 196 -11.44 -63.32 4.54
CA PRO A 196 -10.97 -62.70 5.78
C PRO A 196 -9.90 -63.55 6.47
N PRO A 197 -8.95 -62.92 7.19
CA PRO A 197 -7.95 -63.63 7.98
C PRO A 197 -8.63 -64.45 9.09
N PRO A 198 -8.00 -65.56 9.52
CA PRO A 198 -8.61 -66.46 10.47
C PRO A 198 -8.70 -65.81 11.86
N SER A 199 -9.84 -65.98 12.52
CA SER A 199 -10.15 -65.38 13.82
C SER A 199 -9.63 -66.23 14.98
N TYR A 200 -9.28 -65.59 16.09
CA TYR A 200 -9.08 -66.23 17.39
C TYR A 200 -10.36 -66.10 18.22
N MET A 201 -10.72 -67.19 18.91
CA MET A 201 -11.76 -67.17 19.93
C MET A 201 -11.08 -67.08 21.30
N VAL A 202 -11.45 -66.09 22.10
CA VAL A 202 -10.85 -65.82 23.39
C VAL A 202 -11.91 -65.97 24.46
N LEU A 203 -11.64 -66.80 25.47
CA LEU A 203 -12.51 -67.02 26.60
C LEU A 203 -11.82 -66.53 27.87
N ALA A 204 -12.21 -65.36 28.34
CA ALA A 204 -11.75 -64.82 29.62
C ALA A 204 -12.67 -65.28 30.74
N ILE A 205 -12.28 -66.36 31.41
CA ILE A 205 -13.10 -66.99 32.46
C ILE A 205 -12.80 -66.29 33.79
N GLY A 206 -13.63 -65.31 34.11
CA GLY A 206 -13.61 -64.57 35.37
C GLY A 206 -14.20 -65.38 36.53
N THR A 207 -14.51 -64.67 37.62
CA THR A 207 -15.12 -65.24 38.83
C THR A 207 -16.62 -65.45 38.67
N GLU A 208 -17.36 -64.46 38.16
CA GLU A 208 -18.81 -64.56 37.99
C GLU A 208 -19.22 -64.84 36.54
N THR A 209 -18.53 -64.23 35.58
CA THR A 209 -18.84 -64.31 34.16
C THR A 209 -17.64 -64.75 33.33
N THR A 210 -17.91 -65.24 32.13
CA THR A 210 -16.91 -65.57 31.11
C THR A 210 -17.17 -64.68 29.90
N ASP A 211 -16.21 -63.80 29.60
CA ASP A 211 -16.29 -62.97 28.40
C ASP A 211 -15.71 -63.76 27.22
N MET A 212 -16.53 -63.93 26.18
CA MET A 212 -16.15 -64.57 24.93
C MET A 212 -15.95 -63.48 23.87
N VAL A 213 -14.76 -63.42 23.28
CA VAL A 213 -14.41 -62.47 22.21
C VAL A 213 -13.93 -63.26 21.00
N ILE A 214 -14.49 -63.02 19.82
CA ILE A 214 -14.01 -63.59 18.56
C ILE A 214 -13.53 -62.45 17.68
N THR A 215 -12.28 -62.51 17.24
CA THR A 215 -11.71 -61.45 16.42
C THR A 215 -10.60 -61.93 15.49
N ASN A 216 -10.47 -61.27 14.34
CA ASN A 216 -9.35 -61.37 13.42
C ASN A 216 -8.56 -60.05 13.30
N GLY A 217 -8.79 -59.11 14.23
CA GLY A 217 -8.23 -57.75 14.19
C GLY A 217 -9.06 -56.74 13.40
N PHE A 218 -9.88 -57.16 12.45
CA PHE A 218 -10.74 -56.24 11.70
C PHE A 218 -12.16 -56.19 12.26
N ARG A 219 -12.69 -57.38 12.58
CA ARG A 219 -14.03 -57.55 13.15
C ARG A 219 -13.95 -58.03 14.57
N VAL A 220 -14.96 -57.65 15.35
CA VAL A 220 -15.08 -58.07 16.75
C VAL A 220 -16.49 -58.53 17.02
N TRP A 221 -16.61 -59.74 17.54
CA TRP A 221 -17.83 -60.21 18.16
C TRP A 221 -17.54 -60.52 19.62
N HIS A 222 -18.44 -60.15 20.52
CA HIS A 222 -18.27 -60.44 21.93
C HIS A 222 -19.60 -60.86 22.57
N ARG A 223 -19.50 -61.62 23.66
CA ARG A 223 -20.63 -62.03 24.48
C ARG A 223 -20.15 -62.35 25.90
N SER A 224 -20.83 -61.80 26.90
CA SER A 224 -20.65 -62.25 28.29
C SER A 224 -21.57 -63.44 28.58
N ILE A 225 -20.99 -64.54 29.06
CA ILE A 225 -21.69 -65.73 29.53
C ILE A 225 -21.75 -65.65 31.07
N PRO A 226 -22.94 -65.75 31.70
CA PRO A 226 -23.10 -65.64 33.16
C PRO A 226 -22.69 -66.93 33.89
N ILE A 227 -21.51 -67.47 33.57
CA ILE A 227 -20.89 -68.63 34.20
C ILE A 227 -19.41 -68.27 34.42
N GLY A 228 -18.91 -68.51 35.63
CA GLY A 228 -17.53 -68.19 36.01
C GLY A 228 -16.99 -69.10 37.11
N GLY A 229 -15.78 -68.80 37.59
CA GLY A 229 -15.06 -69.57 38.61
C GLY A 229 -15.80 -69.81 39.93
N ASN A 230 -16.70 -68.90 40.34
CA ASN A 230 -17.52 -69.01 41.54
C ASN A 230 -18.59 -70.10 41.41
N HIS A 231 -19.08 -70.35 40.19
CA HIS A 231 -20.07 -71.40 39.95
C HIS A 231 -19.50 -72.79 40.25
N PHE A 232 -18.21 -73.01 39.95
CA PHE A 232 -17.49 -74.22 40.35
C PHE A 232 -17.42 -74.35 41.87
N THR A 233 -17.08 -73.28 42.58
CA THR A 233 -16.98 -73.25 44.05
C THR A 233 -18.34 -73.53 44.71
N ARG A 234 -19.40 -72.85 44.27
CA ARG A 234 -20.77 -73.05 44.76
C ARG A 234 -21.24 -74.47 44.53
N GLN A 235 -20.96 -75.04 43.35
CA GLN A 235 -21.31 -76.43 43.04
C GLN A 235 -20.57 -77.42 43.96
N MET A 236 -19.28 -77.18 44.24
CA MET A 236 -18.52 -78.00 45.18
C MET A 236 -19.05 -77.89 46.61
N THR A 237 -19.43 -76.70 47.07
CA THR A 237 -20.09 -76.49 48.37
C THR A 237 -21.37 -77.32 48.48
N GLN A 238 -22.20 -77.37 47.44
CA GLN A 238 -23.44 -78.15 47.43
C GLN A 238 -23.19 -79.67 47.39
N GLN A 239 -22.32 -80.14 46.50
CA GLN A 239 -22.08 -81.58 46.29
C GLN A 239 -21.24 -82.23 47.39
N LEU A 240 -20.25 -81.51 47.92
CA LEU A 240 -19.33 -82.03 48.94
C LEU A 240 -19.69 -81.56 50.36
N LYS A 241 -20.73 -80.70 50.50
CA LYS A 241 -21.17 -80.11 51.78
C LYS A 241 -20.02 -79.42 52.53
N LEU A 242 -19.18 -78.69 51.80
CA LEU A 242 -18.02 -77.96 52.32
C LEU A 242 -18.35 -76.47 52.50
N THR A 243 -17.68 -75.81 53.44
CA THR A 243 -17.71 -74.34 53.52
C THR A 243 -17.12 -73.72 52.25
N PHE A 244 -17.53 -72.50 51.93
CA PHE A 244 -17.09 -71.80 50.71
C PHE A 244 -15.55 -71.71 50.61
N ALA A 245 -14.89 -71.29 51.69
CA ALA A 245 -13.43 -71.20 51.75
C ALA A 245 -12.73 -72.55 51.52
N LYS A 246 -13.28 -73.65 52.09
CA LYS A 246 -12.73 -74.99 51.90
C LYS A 246 -12.97 -75.52 50.48
N ALA A 247 -14.13 -75.22 49.90
CA ALA A 247 -14.43 -75.56 48.50
C ALA A 247 -13.51 -74.80 47.53
N GLU A 248 -13.27 -73.50 47.77
CA GLU A 248 -12.36 -72.68 46.96
C GLU A 248 -10.91 -73.20 47.04
N HIS A 249 -10.44 -73.49 48.25
CA HIS A 249 -9.11 -74.08 48.46
C HIS A 249 -8.96 -75.42 47.73
N LEU A 250 -9.98 -76.28 47.80
CA LEU A 250 -9.99 -77.58 47.13
C LEU A 250 -10.08 -77.44 45.60
N LYS A 251 -10.79 -76.41 45.09
CA LYS A 251 -10.86 -76.06 43.67
C LYS A 251 -9.49 -75.62 43.13
N ARG A 252 -8.80 -74.72 43.85
CA ARG A 252 -7.48 -74.21 43.46
C ARG A 252 -6.40 -75.29 43.48
N ASN A 253 -6.48 -76.20 44.45
CA ASN A 253 -5.53 -77.32 44.63
C ASN A 253 -6.13 -78.66 44.18
N ALA A 254 -6.95 -78.67 43.13
CA ALA A 254 -7.71 -79.87 42.73
C ALA A 254 -6.82 -81.07 42.35
N ARG A 255 -5.57 -80.83 41.90
CA ARG A 255 -4.60 -81.90 41.59
C ARG A 255 -4.06 -82.59 42.84
N ASP A 256 -3.88 -81.83 43.90
CA ASP A 256 -3.28 -82.27 45.17
C ASP A 256 -4.35 -82.68 46.20
N ALA A 257 -5.61 -82.68 45.79
CA ALA A 257 -6.71 -83.12 46.63
C ALA A 257 -6.57 -84.62 46.98
N PRO A 258 -7.00 -85.06 48.19
CA PRO A 258 -6.97 -86.48 48.56
C PRO A 258 -7.76 -87.39 47.62
N ASP A 259 -8.80 -86.86 46.97
CA ASP A 259 -9.59 -87.55 45.95
C ASP A 259 -9.90 -86.61 44.78
N PRO A 260 -8.98 -86.48 43.80
CA PRO A 260 -9.17 -85.60 42.66
C PRO A 260 -10.38 -85.99 41.81
N LYS A 261 -10.67 -87.29 41.67
CA LYS A 261 -11.79 -87.79 40.85
C LYS A 261 -13.12 -87.30 41.38
N ARG A 262 -13.34 -87.36 42.69
CA ARG A 262 -14.55 -86.84 43.33
C ARG A 262 -14.69 -85.33 43.19
N VAL A 263 -13.58 -84.58 43.24
CA VAL A 263 -13.56 -83.13 43.00
C VAL A 263 -13.99 -82.80 41.56
N PHE A 264 -13.44 -83.51 40.55
CA PHE A 264 -13.88 -83.35 39.16
C PHE A 264 -15.34 -83.72 38.95
N GLN A 265 -15.81 -84.82 39.55
CA GLN A 265 -17.19 -85.25 39.44
C GLN A 265 -18.16 -84.22 40.04
N ALA A 266 -17.80 -83.60 41.16
CA ALA A 266 -18.60 -82.53 41.78
C ALA A 266 -18.73 -81.30 40.86
N MET A 267 -17.71 -80.98 40.07
CA MET A 267 -17.70 -79.84 39.16
C MET A 267 -18.28 -80.13 37.77
N ARG A 268 -18.50 -81.40 37.41
CA ARG A 268 -18.82 -81.82 36.04
C ARG A 268 -20.00 -81.09 35.41
N SER A 269 -21.07 -80.84 36.18
CA SER A 269 -22.23 -80.08 35.71
C SER A 269 -21.86 -78.67 35.24
N VAL A 270 -20.93 -78.00 35.92
CA VAL A 270 -20.48 -76.65 35.55
C VAL A 270 -19.61 -76.68 34.30
N TYR A 271 -18.75 -77.70 34.15
CA TYR A 271 -18.02 -77.94 32.89
C TYR A 271 -18.99 -78.09 31.72
N ASP A 272 -19.98 -78.98 31.84
CA ASP A 272 -20.95 -79.25 30.78
C ASP A 272 -21.80 -78.01 30.44
N ASN A 273 -22.24 -77.24 31.45
CA ASN A 273 -22.98 -75.99 31.25
C ASN A 273 -22.13 -74.94 30.52
N LEU A 274 -20.90 -74.69 30.98
CA LEU A 274 -19.99 -73.74 30.33
C LEU A 274 -19.69 -74.15 28.89
N GLY A 275 -19.34 -75.42 28.67
CA GLY A 275 -19.06 -75.93 27.33
C GLY A 275 -20.26 -75.83 26.38
N THR A 276 -21.48 -76.03 26.89
CA THR A 276 -22.71 -75.90 26.11
C THR A 276 -22.99 -74.45 25.73
N GLU A 277 -22.81 -73.49 26.65
CA GLU A 277 -22.99 -72.06 26.35
C GLU A 277 -21.92 -71.52 25.41
N VAL A 278 -20.66 -71.95 25.55
CA VAL A 278 -19.58 -71.61 24.61
C VAL A 278 -19.90 -72.17 23.22
N GLN A 279 -20.31 -73.44 23.12
CA GLN A 279 -20.69 -74.05 21.84
C GLN A 279 -21.87 -73.32 21.19
N ARG A 280 -22.92 -72.99 21.96
CA ARG A 280 -24.07 -72.22 21.46
C ARG A 280 -23.64 -70.84 20.95
N SER A 281 -22.76 -70.18 21.68
CA SER A 281 -22.23 -68.86 21.34
C SER A 281 -21.40 -68.89 20.06
N LEU A 282 -20.56 -69.90 19.89
CA LEU A 282 -19.79 -70.14 18.67
C LEU A 282 -20.72 -70.39 17.47
N ARG A 283 -21.72 -71.27 17.61
CA ARG A 283 -22.71 -71.54 16.54
C ARG A 283 -23.49 -70.30 16.13
N PHE A 284 -23.81 -69.43 17.08
CA PHE A 284 -24.46 -68.16 16.80
C PHE A 284 -23.55 -67.22 15.99
N PHE A 285 -22.27 -67.11 16.35
CA PHE A 285 -21.28 -66.35 15.58
C PHE A 285 -21.10 -66.90 14.15
N GLU A 286 -20.96 -68.21 13.98
CA GLU A 286 -20.87 -68.86 12.65
C GLU A 286 -22.12 -68.58 11.78
N GLY A 287 -23.28 -68.34 12.41
CA GLY A 287 -24.50 -67.93 11.73
C GLY A 287 -24.47 -66.48 11.24
N ILE A 288 -23.80 -65.59 11.97
CA ILE A 288 -23.64 -64.16 11.63
C ILE A 288 -22.56 -63.98 10.55
N ASP A 289 -21.37 -64.55 10.76
CA ASP A 289 -20.25 -64.43 9.83
C ASP A 289 -19.86 -65.80 9.26
N ARG A 290 -20.51 -66.16 8.15
CA ARG A 290 -20.32 -67.48 7.49
C ARG A 290 -18.95 -67.66 6.85
N LYS A 291 -18.21 -66.58 6.59
CA LYS A 291 -16.89 -66.63 5.97
C LYS A 291 -15.76 -66.71 7.01
N ALA A 292 -16.06 -66.45 8.29
CA ALA A 292 -15.07 -66.49 9.35
C ALA A 292 -14.63 -67.92 9.69
N THR A 293 -13.32 -68.14 9.72
CA THR A 293 -12.71 -69.40 10.19
C THR A 293 -12.04 -69.19 11.54
N ILE A 294 -12.27 -70.07 12.51
CA ILE A 294 -11.63 -69.99 13.83
C ILE A 294 -10.31 -70.78 13.83
N LYS A 295 -9.17 -70.10 14.01
CA LYS A 295 -7.84 -70.71 14.07
C LYS A 295 -7.61 -71.51 15.35
N GLY A 296 -8.10 -70.99 16.47
CA GLY A 296 -7.90 -71.59 17.78
C GLY A 296 -8.60 -70.82 18.89
N VAL A 297 -8.70 -71.47 20.05
CA VAL A 297 -9.25 -70.91 21.27
C VAL A 297 -8.14 -70.57 22.27
N VAL A 298 -8.11 -69.33 22.73
CA VAL A 298 -7.25 -68.85 23.81
C VAL A 298 -8.10 -68.72 25.05
N ILE A 299 -7.68 -69.31 26.16
CA ILE A 299 -8.44 -69.25 27.41
C ILE A 299 -7.62 -68.49 28.44
N THR A 300 -8.17 -67.38 28.91
CA THR A 300 -7.57 -66.50 29.91
C THR A 300 -8.40 -66.50 31.20
N GLY A 301 -7.88 -65.86 32.25
CA GLY A 301 -8.45 -65.88 33.59
C GLY A 301 -7.93 -67.02 34.46
N ASN A 302 -7.93 -66.81 35.78
CA ASN A 302 -7.37 -67.78 36.73
C ASN A 302 -8.16 -69.10 36.79
N THR A 303 -9.44 -69.09 36.40
CA THR A 303 -10.25 -70.31 36.30
C THR A 303 -9.73 -71.26 35.20
N ALA A 304 -9.03 -70.74 34.18
CA ALA A 304 -8.41 -71.55 33.12
C ALA A 304 -7.34 -72.52 33.63
N LYS A 305 -6.82 -72.31 34.85
CA LYS A 305 -5.87 -73.21 35.53
C LYS A 305 -6.52 -74.49 36.06
N LEU A 306 -7.84 -74.56 36.08
CA LEU A 306 -8.55 -75.77 36.47
C LEU A 306 -8.10 -76.94 35.58
N PRO A 307 -7.65 -78.07 36.17
CA PRO A 307 -7.05 -79.12 35.36
C PRO A 307 -8.08 -79.71 34.38
N GLY A 308 -7.68 -79.83 33.11
CA GLY A 308 -8.54 -80.39 32.08
C GLY A 308 -9.62 -79.44 31.53
N LEU A 309 -9.80 -78.23 32.08
CA LEU A 309 -10.79 -77.27 31.57
C LEU A 309 -10.51 -76.85 30.14
N GLN A 310 -9.27 -76.49 29.85
CA GLN A 310 -8.90 -76.03 28.51
C GLN A 310 -9.11 -77.14 27.46
N ALA A 311 -8.61 -78.34 27.77
CA ALA A 311 -8.80 -79.52 26.91
C ALA A 311 -10.28 -79.92 26.75
N PHE A 312 -11.07 -79.81 27.81
CA PHE A 312 -12.51 -80.08 27.77
C PHE A 312 -13.23 -79.11 26.85
N ILE A 313 -12.98 -77.80 26.98
CA ILE A 313 -13.59 -76.78 26.12
C ILE A 313 -13.18 -77.00 24.67
N GLY A 314 -11.87 -77.13 24.38
CA GLY A 314 -11.37 -77.34 23.02
C GLY A 314 -12.00 -78.55 22.34
N LYS A 315 -12.14 -79.68 23.06
CA LYS A 315 -12.82 -80.88 22.55
C LYS A 315 -14.33 -80.68 22.35
N LYS A 316 -14.98 -79.91 23.22
CA LYS A 316 -16.44 -79.67 23.14
C LYS A 316 -16.81 -78.80 21.93
N VAL A 317 -15.97 -77.81 21.61
CA VAL A 317 -16.18 -76.91 20.47
C VAL A 317 -15.51 -77.37 19.17
N ASP A 318 -14.68 -78.41 19.23
CA ASP A 318 -13.87 -78.90 18.10
C ASP A 318 -12.91 -77.84 17.54
N VAL A 319 -12.25 -77.11 18.44
CA VAL A 319 -11.29 -76.04 18.10
C VAL A 319 -9.99 -76.26 18.87
N ALA A 320 -8.85 -76.10 18.20
CA ALA A 320 -7.54 -76.25 18.82
C ALA A 320 -7.32 -75.22 19.94
N VAL A 321 -6.87 -75.66 21.11
CA VAL A 321 -6.52 -74.79 22.23
C VAL A 321 -5.11 -74.24 22.00
N ILE A 322 -4.97 -72.92 22.07
CA ILE A 322 -3.69 -72.23 22.01
C ILE A 322 -3.27 -71.92 23.45
N GLU A 323 -2.21 -72.58 23.92
CA GLU A 323 -1.66 -72.34 25.25
C GLU A 323 -0.92 -71.00 25.29
N MET A 324 -1.39 -70.09 26.13
CA MET A 324 -0.75 -68.80 26.38
C MET A 324 0.15 -68.92 27.61
N ASN A 325 1.43 -69.25 27.38
CA ASN A 325 2.45 -69.45 28.43
C ASN A 325 3.31 -68.20 28.69
N ALA A 326 3.27 -67.22 27.79
CA ALA A 326 3.88 -65.90 27.90
C ALA A 326 3.15 -64.93 26.97
N PHE A 327 3.17 -63.62 27.28
CA PHE A 327 2.85 -62.59 26.27
C PHE A 327 4.08 -62.41 25.38
N LYS A 328 3.92 -62.60 24.08
CA LYS A 328 5.03 -62.66 23.12
C LYS A 328 5.74 -61.31 22.93
N ARG A 329 4.97 -60.22 22.99
CA ARG A 329 5.44 -58.86 22.70
C ARG A 329 5.66 -58.01 23.94
N LEU A 330 5.33 -58.53 25.13
CA LEU A 330 5.58 -57.83 26.39
C LEU A 330 7.00 -58.10 26.88
N LYS A 331 7.81 -57.04 26.95
CA LYS A 331 9.18 -57.08 27.50
C LYS A 331 9.19 -56.72 28.98
N GLY A 332 10.37 -56.68 29.59
CA GLY A 332 10.55 -56.38 31.01
C GLY A 332 10.76 -57.66 31.83
N SER A 333 11.99 -58.16 31.84
CA SER A 333 12.35 -59.41 32.52
C SER A 333 12.10 -59.38 34.02
N THR A 334 12.22 -58.22 34.66
CA THR A 334 11.97 -58.07 36.11
C THR A 334 10.53 -58.42 36.46
N VAL A 335 9.56 -57.91 35.68
CA VAL A 335 8.14 -58.18 35.89
C VAL A 335 7.76 -59.58 35.40
N THR A 336 8.11 -59.91 34.15
CA THR A 336 7.70 -61.17 33.52
C THR A 336 8.35 -62.39 34.16
N ALA A 337 9.52 -62.24 34.81
CA ALA A 337 10.14 -63.32 35.59
C ALA A 337 9.59 -63.46 37.01
N SER A 338 8.90 -62.43 37.55
CA SER A 338 8.43 -62.41 38.93
C SER A 338 7.42 -63.54 39.23
N PRO A 339 7.46 -64.14 40.44
CA PRO A 339 6.47 -65.16 40.82
C PRO A 339 5.04 -64.64 40.78
N THR A 340 4.81 -63.38 41.17
CA THR A 340 3.49 -62.73 41.16
C THR A 340 2.88 -62.73 39.77
N PHE A 341 3.67 -62.33 38.76
CA PHE A 341 3.22 -62.32 37.37
C PHE A 341 3.08 -63.74 36.81
N LYS A 342 4.10 -64.59 36.91
CA LYS A 342 4.06 -65.96 36.36
C LYS A 342 2.90 -66.77 36.90
N ASN A 343 2.66 -66.70 38.21
CA ASN A 343 1.57 -67.44 38.83
C ASN A 343 0.21 -66.94 38.39
N ASN A 344 0.05 -65.67 38.00
CA ASN A 344 -1.25 -65.05 37.67
C ASN A 344 -1.36 -64.52 36.24
N MET A 345 -0.44 -64.87 35.35
CA MET A 345 -0.29 -64.29 34.01
C MET A 345 -1.59 -64.29 33.20
N LEU A 346 -2.34 -65.40 33.22
CA LEU A 346 -3.62 -65.54 32.51
C LEU A 346 -4.67 -64.51 32.97
N SER A 347 -4.56 -63.94 34.17
CA SER A 347 -5.49 -62.95 34.70
C SER A 347 -5.16 -61.49 34.33
N PHE A 348 -3.98 -61.24 33.75
CA PHE A 348 -3.49 -59.91 33.38
C PHE A 348 -3.82 -59.49 31.94
N ALA A 349 -4.54 -60.31 31.17
CA ALA A 349 -4.93 -59.96 29.80
C ALA A 349 -5.71 -58.63 29.72
N ASN A 350 -6.60 -58.38 30.68
CA ASN A 350 -7.32 -57.11 30.80
C ASN A 350 -6.36 -55.93 31.05
N CYS A 351 -5.53 -56.04 32.09
CA CYS A 351 -4.54 -55.01 32.46
C CYS A 351 -3.60 -54.70 31.30
N TYR A 352 -3.13 -55.74 30.60
CA TYR A 352 -2.27 -55.61 29.44
C TYR A 352 -2.97 -54.84 28.30
N GLY A 353 -4.20 -55.22 27.99
CA GLY A 353 -5.06 -54.51 27.03
C GLY A 353 -5.29 -53.03 27.33
N LEU A 354 -5.50 -52.69 28.61
CA LEU A 354 -5.66 -51.31 29.07
C LEU A 354 -4.36 -50.51 28.95
N CYS A 355 -3.21 -51.10 29.28
CA CYS A 355 -1.92 -50.47 29.10
C CYS A 355 -1.68 -50.10 27.63
N LEU A 356 -1.95 -51.04 26.72
CA LEU A 356 -1.86 -50.81 25.28
C LEU A 356 -2.73 -49.63 24.84
N GLN A 357 -3.94 -49.53 25.41
CA GLN A 357 -4.87 -48.46 25.11
C GLN A 357 -4.37 -47.09 25.60
N SER A 358 -3.95 -47.00 26.86
CA SER A 358 -3.46 -45.75 27.47
C SER A 358 -2.17 -45.22 26.83
N LEU A 359 -1.32 -46.13 26.33
CA LEU A 359 -0.09 -45.80 25.60
C LEU A 359 -0.34 -45.47 24.12
N GLY A 360 -1.58 -45.58 23.63
CA GLY A 360 -1.96 -45.21 22.26
C GLY A 360 -1.52 -46.19 21.18
N ILE A 361 -1.12 -47.41 21.56
CA ILE A 361 -0.65 -48.47 20.64
C ILE A 361 -1.72 -49.53 20.37
N ALA A 362 -2.79 -49.57 21.17
CA ALA A 362 -3.91 -50.46 20.94
C ALA A 362 -4.71 -50.09 19.69
N GLN A 363 -5.33 -51.11 19.09
CA GLN A 363 -6.21 -50.93 17.96
C GLN A 363 -7.54 -50.26 18.35
N LEU A 364 -8.12 -50.58 19.52
CA LEU A 364 -9.29 -49.88 20.06
C LEU A 364 -8.88 -48.85 21.13
N GLN A 365 -9.33 -47.60 20.98
CA GLN A 365 -9.00 -46.46 21.84
C GLN A 365 -10.22 -45.76 22.45
N THR A 366 -11.40 -46.37 22.39
CA THR A 366 -12.63 -45.78 22.95
C THR A 366 -12.56 -45.56 24.44
N ASN A 367 -13.15 -44.46 24.93
CA ASN A 367 -13.13 -44.12 26.35
C ASN A 367 -14.54 -43.89 26.89
N LEU A 368 -14.93 -44.66 27.90
CA LEU A 368 -16.23 -44.57 28.56
C LEU A 368 -16.23 -43.66 29.79
N LEU A 369 -15.18 -42.86 29.98
CA LEU A 369 -15.21 -41.76 30.94
C LEU A 369 -16.07 -40.61 30.41
N PRO A 370 -16.84 -39.93 31.28
CA PRO A 370 -17.66 -38.80 30.86
C PRO A 370 -16.78 -37.70 30.29
N ARG A 371 -17.16 -37.18 29.11
CA ARG A 371 -16.36 -36.16 28.42
C ARG A 371 -16.22 -34.89 29.25
N GLU A 372 -17.19 -34.58 30.09
CA GLU A 372 -17.16 -33.43 31.00
C GLU A 372 -15.93 -33.48 31.91
N ILE A 373 -15.65 -34.65 32.48
CA ILE A 373 -14.49 -34.85 33.38
C ILE A 373 -13.18 -34.75 32.59
N LEU A 374 -13.13 -35.31 31.38
CA LEU A 374 -11.94 -35.19 30.52
C LEU A 374 -11.69 -33.74 30.08
N PHE A 375 -12.75 -32.99 29.77
CA PHE A 375 -12.66 -31.57 29.41
C PHE A 375 -12.26 -30.70 30.62
N ASP A 376 -12.89 -30.89 31.77
CA ASP A 376 -12.53 -30.18 33.01
C ASP A 376 -11.05 -30.39 33.34
N ARG A 377 -10.54 -31.61 33.16
CA ARG A 377 -9.11 -31.91 33.34
C ARG A 377 -8.21 -31.29 32.30
N LEU A 378 -8.63 -31.27 31.04
CA LEU A 378 -7.88 -30.59 29.98
C LEU A 378 -7.83 -29.08 30.23
N VAL A 379 -8.88 -28.52 30.81
CA VAL A 379 -8.90 -27.13 31.29
C VAL A 379 -7.97 -26.99 32.49
N ASP A 380 -8.04 -27.89 33.48
CA ASP A 380 -7.21 -27.86 34.68
C ASP A 380 -5.71 -27.95 34.38
N SER A 381 -5.30 -28.86 33.48
CA SER A 381 -3.90 -28.95 33.05
C SER A 381 -3.42 -27.70 32.31
N LYS A 382 -4.34 -26.93 31.70
CA LYS A 382 -4.04 -25.65 31.03
C LYS A 382 -4.16 -24.44 31.95
N LYS A 383 -4.82 -24.54 33.11
CA LYS A 383 -4.92 -23.45 34.10
C LYS A 383 -3.57 -22.80 34.43
N PRO A 384 -2.47 -23.52 34.73
CA PRO A 384 -1.19 -22.86 35.02
C PRO A 384 -0.69 -22.01 33.85
N TRP A 385 -0.83 -22.50 32.61
CA TRP A 385 -0.45 -21.76 31.40
C TRP A 385 -1.31 -20.51 31.20
N VAL A 386 -2.62 -20.62 31.44
CA VAL A 386 -3.54 -19.47 31.38
C VAL A 386 -3.20 -18.44 32.46
N ILE A 387 -2.91 -18.87 33.69
CA ILE A 387 -2.49 -17.98 34.78
C ILE A 387 -1.18 -17.28 34.43
N SER A 388 -0.18 -18.00 33.89
CA SER A 388 1.07 -17.42 33.42
C SER A 388 0.85 -16.39 32.31
N ALA A 389 -0.02 -16.67 31.34
CA ALA A 389 -0.36 -15.74 30.27
C ALA A 389 -1.05 -14.47 30.80
N ILE A 390 -2.00 -14.61 31.72
CA ILE A 390 -2.66 -13.47 32.38
C ILE A 390 -1.66 -12.65 33.19
N ALA A 391 -0.75 -13.30 33.93
CA ALA A 391 0.28 -12.63 34.71
C ALA A 391 1.25 -11.83 33.82
N LEU A 392 1.68 -12.40 32.68
CA LEU A 392 2.51 -11.69 31.69
C LEU A 392 1.77 -10.50 31.07
N LEU A 393 0.48 -10.66 30.78
CA LEU A 393 -0.35 -9.59 30.22
C LEU A 393 -0.55 -8.45 31.24
N LEU A 394 -0.81 -8.77 32.50
CA LEU A 394 -0.88 -7.79 33.59
C LEU A 394 0.46 -7.10 33.84
N LEU A 395 1.57 -7.82 33.74
CA LEU A 395 2.91 -7.26 33.86
C LEU A 395 3.22 -6.30 32.70
N SER A 396 2.84 -6.67 31.47
CA SER A 396 2.93 -5.81 30.29
C SER A 396 2.10 -4.53 30.43
N PHE A 397 0.84 -4.64 30.87
CA PHE A 397 -0.02 -3.47 31.12
C PHE A 397 0.49 -2.59 32.26
N SER A 398 1.00 -3.20 33.34
CA SER A 398 1.62 -2.45 34.44
C SER A 398 2.87 -1.71 33.96
N PHE A 399 3.73 -2.38 33.18
CA PHE A 399 4.92 -1.76 32.59
C PHE A 399 4.54 -0.61 31.66
N ASN A 400 3.54 -0.80 30.79
CA ASN A 400 3.03 0.25 29.91
C ASN A 400 2.47 1.44 30.71
N TYR A 401 1.67 1.18 31.75
CA TYR A 401 1.14 2.21 32.63
C TYR A 401 2.26 2.98 33.33
N PHE A 402 3.27 2.32 33.90
CA PHE A 402 4.40 3.01 34.54
C PHE A 402 5.23 3.82 33.55
N MET A 403 5.45 3.33 32.33
CA MET A 403 6.14 4.07 31.27
C MET A 403 5.35 5.32 30.84
N GLN A 404 4.05 5.17 30.61
CA GLN A 404 3.16 6.29 30.27
C GLN A 404 3.01 7.29 31.43
N TYR A 405 2.87 6.80 32.67
CA TYR A 405 2.83 7.63 33.86
C TYR A 405 4.15 8.38 34.07
N GLY A 406 5.29 7.74 33.82
CA GLY A 406 6.61 8.37 33.86
C GLY A 406 6.76 9.47 32.80
N ALA A 407 6.23 9.26 31.59
CA ALA A 407 6.19 10.29 30.55
C ALA A 407 5.22 11.43 30.91
N TRP A 408 4.02 11.10 31.41
CA TRP A 408 3.01 12.06 31.85
C TRP A 408 3.52 12.93 32.99
N LYS A 409 4.16 12.34 34.01
CA LYS A 409 4.71 13.08 35.16
C LYS A 409 5.76 14.12 34.75
N LYS A 410 6.49 13.92 33.64
CA LYS A 410 7.42 14.92 33.11
C LYS A 410 6.73 16.17 32.56
N VAL A 411 5.43 16.10 32.29
CA VAL A 411 4.63 17.18 31.65
C VAL A 411 3.45 17.63 32.53
N ALA A 412 3.11 16.88 33.58
CA ALA A 412 1.95 17.16 34.43
C ALA A 412 2.14 18.38 35.34
N HIS A 413 1.18 19.30 35.27
CA HIS A 413 1.03 20.42 36.18
C HIS A 413 0.22 20.01 37.42
N ASP A 414 0.54 20.58 38.58
CA ASP A 414 -0.35 20.49 39.75
C ASP A 414 -1.62 21.35 39.57
N SER A 415 -2.54 21.28 40.54
CA SER A 415 -3.80 22.05 40.54
C SER A 415 -3.63 23.57 40.60
N THR A 416 -2.40 24.07 40.66
CA THR A 416 -2.05 25.50 40.60
C THR A 416 -1.40 25.90 39.27
N GLY A 417 -1.22 24.94 38.35
CA GLY A 417 -0.58 25.18 37.05
C GLY A 417 0.95 25.09 37.09
N ALA A 418 1.57 24.72 38.22
CA ALA A 418 3.02 24.58 38.33
C ALA A 418 3.46 23.15 37.96
N SER A 419 4.48 23.03 37.10
CA SER A 419 5.00 21.70 36.72
C SER A 419 5.60 20.96 37.92
N THR A 420 5.23 19.70 38.10
CA THR A 420 5.71 18.87 39.23
C THR A 420 7.04 18.14 38.96
N ALA A 421 7.58 18.28 37.75
CA ALA A 421 8.86 17.68 37.35
C ALA A 421 9.90 18.78 37.07
N THR A 422 10.73 19.00 38.08
CA THR A 422 12.03 19.69 38.01
C THR A 422 11.93 21.18 37.71
N SER A 423 11.83 21.97 38.78
CA SER A 423 12.27 23.37 38.88
C SER A 423 13.79 23.49 38.65
N GLY A 424 14.28 23.03 37.50
CA GLY A 424 15.68 23.09 37.08
C GLY A 424 15.79 23.65 35.66
N PRO A 425 16.99 24.13 35.26
CA PRO A 425 17.23 24.88 34.01
C PRO A 425 16.95 24.12 32.69
N ASP A 426 16.51 22.86 32.75
CA ASP A 426 16.25 21.98 31.62
C ASP A 426 14.77 21.60 31.43
N GLY A 427 13.84 22.23 32.17
CA GLY A 427 12.40 22.06 31.97
C GLY A 427 11.92 22.57 30.59
N TRP A 428 10.92 21.91 30.00
CA TRP A 428 10.38 22.24 28.68
C TRP A 428 9.82 23.68 28.60
N GLU A 429 9.25 24.20 29.69
CA GLU A 429 8.79 25.59 29.80
C GLU A 429 9.93 26.59 29.51
N SER A 430 11.13 26.38 30.06
CA SER A 430 12.29 27.24 29.79
C SER A 430 12.74 27.19 28.32
N LYS A 431 12.59 26.03 27.67
CA LYS A 431 12.89 25.86 26.24
C LYS A 431 11.83 26.56 25.37
N ILE A 432 10.56 26.53 25.76
CA ILE A 432 9.49 27.28 25.10
C ILE A 432 9.71 28.78 25.24
N THR A 433 10.01 29.29 26.44
CA THR A 433 10.31 30.72 26.62
C THR A 433 11.51 31.17 25.78
N LYS A 434 12.54 30.32 25.61
CA LYS A 434 13.65 30.60 24.69
C LYS A 434 13.20 30.62 23.23
N ALA A 435 12.39 29.66 22.79
CA ALA A 435 11.85 29.62 21.43
C ALA A 435 10.96 30.84 21.12
N GLU A 436 10.11 31.26 22.07
CA GLU A 436 9.31 32.49 21.97
C GLU A 436 10.18 33.73 21.86
N SER A 437 11.27 33.81 22.64
CA SER A 437 12.22 34.93 22.54
C SER A 437 12.91 35.01 21.18
N VAL A 438 13.22 33.87 20.56
CA VAL A 438 13.83 33.79 19.22
C VAL A 438 12.82 34.12 18.14
N SER A 439 11.58 33.63 18.26
CA SER A 439 10.48 33.95 17.36
C SER A 439 10.15 35.46 17.37
N SER A 440 10.16 36.07 18.56
CA SER A 440 9.98 37.51 18.72
C SER A 440 11.10 38.31 18.04
N LYS A 441 12.37 37.91 18.23
CA LYS A 441 13.51 38.53 17.53
C LYS A 441 13.45 38.36 16.02
N SER A 442 13.07 37.19 15.53
CA SER A 442 12.88 36.93 14.09
C SER A 442 11.79 37.84 13.52
N SER A 443 10.66 37.94 14.22
CA SER A 443 9.54 38.79 13.81
C SER A 443 9.90 40.28 13.79
N ALA A 444 10.75 40.74 14.71
CA ALA A 444 11.29 42.10 14.70
C ALA A 444 12.21 42.33 13.50
N ASN A 445 13.15 41.42 13.23
CA ASN A 445 14.05 41.53 12.08
C ASN A 445 13.31 41.50 10.74
N ILE A 446 12.25 40.70 10.61
CA ILE A 446 11.39 40.67 9.40
C ILE A 446 10.73 42.03 9.19
N LYS A 447 10.18 42.65 10.25
CA LYS A 447 9.58 43.99 10.17
C LYS A 447 10.60 45.05 9.79
N ASP A 448 11.81 44.98 10.34
CA ASP A 448 12.89 45.92 10.02
C ASP A 448 13.32 45.75 8.55
N TYR A 449 13.43 44.51 8.07
CA TYR A 449 13.71 44.21 6.67
C TYR A 449 12.61 44.74 5.73
N GLU A 450 11.33 44.52 6.05
CA GLU A 450 10.20 45.06 5.28
C GLU A 450 10.19 46.60 5.26
N ALA A 451 10.58 47.24 6.36
CA ALA A 451 10.71 48.70 6.42
C ALA A 451 11.86 49.21 5.53
N LEU A 452 13.02 48.54 5.56
CA LEU A 452 14.16 48.82 4.69
C LEU A 452 13.82 48.59 3.21
N GLN A 453 13.10 47.52 2.90
CA GLN A 453 12.66 47.22 1.55
C GLN A 453 11.70 48.31 1.04
N LYS A 454 10.73 48.74 1.83
CA LYS A 454 9.86 49.88 1.47
C LYS A 454 10.65 51.17 1.29
N ALA A 455 11.65 51.42 2.13
CA ALA A 455 12.51 52.59 1.98
C ALA A 455 13.31 52.53 0.67
N TYR A 456 13.85 51.36 0.30
CA TYR A 456 14.54 51.12 -0.96
C TYR A 456 13.60 51.31 -2.17
N GLU A 457 12.41 50.72 -2.14
CA GLU A 457 11.39 50.87 -3.19
C GLU A 457 10.97 52.34 -3.35
N ASN A 458 10.83 53.07 -2.25
CA ASN A 458 10.55 54.51 -2.29
C ASN A 458 11.74 55.31 -2.87
N LEU A 459 12.98 54.93 -2.54
CA LEU A 459 14.17 55.54 -3.13
C LEU A 459 14.28 55.27 -4.63
N GLN A 460 13.94 54.06 -5.06
CA GLN A 460 13.90 53.68 -6.47
C GLN A 460 12.80 54.46 -7.21
N LYS A 461 11.59 54.52 -6.65
CA LYS A 461 10.50 55.36 -7.20
C LYS A 461 10.86 56.83 -7.26
N PHE A 462 11.56 57.34 -6.24
CA PHE A 462 12.06 58.71 -6.23
C PHE A 462 13.14 58.94 -7.30
N GLY A 463 14.06 57.98 -7.49
CA GLY A 463 15.05 58.00 -8.58
C GLY A 463 14.40 57.97 -9.97
N GLU A 464 13.43 57.09 -10.18
CA GLU A 464 12.65 57.01 -11.42
C GLU A 464 11.84 58.30 -11.68
N GLN A 465 11.32 58.94 -10.63
CA GLN A 465 10.63 60.23 -10.75
C GLN A 465 11.59 61.39 -11.05
N LEU A 466 12.81 61.39 -10.51
CA LEU A 466 13.83 62.41 -10.79
C LEU A 466 14.40 62.30 -12.20
N ILE A 467 14.65 61.07 -12.69
CA ILE A 467 15.21 60.82 -14.02
C ILE A 467 14.12 60.94 -15.10
N GLY A 468 12.89 60.48 -14.82
CA GLY A 468 11.79 60.54 -15.79
C GLY A 468 11.27 61.95 -16.10
N ASN A 469 11.61 62.97 -15.29
CA ASN A 469 11.12 64.33 -15.52
C ASN A 469 11.86 65.05 -16.67
N SER A 470 13.13 64.73 -16.97
CA SER A 470 13.81 65.32 -18.14
C SER A 470 13.33 64.70 -19.44
N ASP A 471 13.20 63.37 -19.48
CA ASP A 471 12.86 62.64 -20.71
C ASP A 471 11.41 62.89 -21.14
N ARG A 472 10.49 63.05 -20.17
CA ARG A 472 9.08 63.32 -20.46
C ARG A 472 8.79 64.74 -20.97
N GLN A 473 9.67 65.71 -20.69
CA GLN A 473 9.50 67.09 -21.18
C GLN A 473 9.62 67.19 -22.71
N VAL A 474 10.38 66.28 -23.34
CA VAL A 474 10.68 66.36 -24.77
C VAL A 474 9.64 65.62 -25.63
N LEU A 475 8.89 64.67 -25.06
CA LEU A 475 7.94 63.82 -25.79
C LEU A 475 6.89 64.59 -26.61
N TRP A 476 6.29 65.63 -26.04
CA TRP A 476 5.31 66.46 -26.76
C TRP A 476 5.94 67.29 -27.87
N ILE A 477 7.18 67.75 -27.67
CA ILE A 477 7.93 68.50 -28.67
C ILE A 477 8.28 67.58 -29.84
N GLU A 478 8.67 66.34 -29.56
CA GLU A 478 8.91 65.34 -30.60
C GLU A 478 7.63 65.02 -31.38
N LEU A 479 6.49 64.80 -30.73
CA LEU A 479 5.22 64.58 -31.41
C LEU A 479 4.88 65.74 -32.36
N LEU A 480 5.01 66.99 -31.90
CA LEU A 480 4.75 68.16 -32.73
C LEU A 480 5.72 68.26 -33.92
N LYS A 481 7.00 67.95 -33.69
CA LYS A 481 8.01 67.86 -34.77
C LYS A 481 7.63 66.76 -35.77
N THR A 482 7.13 65.63 -35.30
CA THR A 482 6.63 64.53 -36.13
C THR A 482 5.45 64.96 -36.99
N VAL A 483 4.43 65.58 -36.41
CA VAL A 483 3.28 66.11 -37.16
C VAL A 483 3.74 67.14 -38.21
N ASN A 484 4.67 68.04 -37.85
CA ASN A 484 5.19 69.05 -38.76
C ASN A 484 6.01 68.43 -39.92
N SER A 485 6.82 67.40 -39.64
CA SER A 485 7.64 66.71 -40.66
C SER A 485 6.82 66.03 -41.77
N VAL A 486 5.57 65.73 -41.47
CA VAL A 486 4.63 65.06 -42.36
C VAL A 486 3.86 66.05 -43.24
N LEU A 487 3.97 67.35 -43.00
CA LEU A 487 3.39 68.34 -43.90
C LEU A 487 4.35 68.66 -45.07
N PRO A 488 3.86 69.05 -46.26
CA PRO A 488 4.71 69.38 -47.40
C PRO A 488 5.70 70.48 -47.04
N HIS A 489 7.01 70.24 -47.24
CA HIS A 489 8.03 71.21 -46.87
C HIS A 489 7.91 72.52 -47.66
N GLU A 490 7.58 72.42 -48.95
CA GLU A 490 7.35 73.54 -49.87
C GLU A 490 6.23 74.49 -49.40
N GLN A 491 5.34 74.06 -48.50
CA GLN A 491 4.29 74.93 -47.93
C GLN A 491 4.86 76.07 -47.07
N THR A 492 6.10 75.93 -46.57
CA THR A 492 6.76 76.97 -45.77
C THR A 492 7.34 78.10 -46.62
N ASN A 493 7.53 77.87 -47.93
CA ASN A 493 8.00 78.87 -48.86
C ASN A 493 6.83 79.75 -49.30
N TRP A 494 7.01 81.07 -49.23
CA TRP A 494 6.04 81.99 -49.82
C TRP A 494 5.93 81.74 -51.32
N ARG A 495 4.70 81.41 -51.76
CA ARG A 495 4.35 81.25 -53.17
C ARG A 495 3.29 82.27 -53.53
N ASP A 496 3.56 83.03 -54.57
CA ASP A 496 2.63 84.06 -55.08
C ASP A 496 1.32 83.39 -55.57
N PRO A 497 0.15 83.72 -54.99
CA PRO A 497 -1.13 83.17 -55.41
C PRO A 497 -1.52 83.47 -56.87
N ASP A 498 -0.97 84.53 -57.47
CA ASP A 498 -1.18 84.84 -58.89
C ASP A 498 -0.41 83.89 -59.83
N GLN A 499 0.70 83.30 -59.36
CA GLN A 499 1.51 82.36 -60.15
C GLN A 499 1.12 80.91 -59.91
N ILE A 500 0.83 80.56 -58.65
CA ILE A 500 0.46 79.21 -58.24
C ILE A 500 -0.86 79.33 -57.46
N PRO A 501 -2.01 79.06 -58.11
CA PRO A 501 -3.30 79.09 -57.44
C PRO A 501 -3.34 78.16 -56.22
N PHE A 502 -4.11 78.50 -55.18
CA PHE A 502 -4.25 77.65 -53.99
C PHE A 502 -4.74 76.23 -54.32
N SER A 503 -5.49 76.05 -55.41
CA SER A 503 -5.95 74.74 -55.89
C SER A 503 -4.84 73.81 -56.37
N ASP A 504 -3.67 74.36 -56.69
CA ASP A 504 -2.53 73.65 -57.28
C ASP A 504 -1.37 73.50 -56.26
N ARG A 505 -1.62 73.83 -55.00
CA ARG A 505 -0.69 73.70 -53.88
C ARG A 505 -1.11 72.52 -53.00
N PRO A 506 -0.29 71.48 -52.80
CA PRO A 506 -0.62 70.32 -51.98
C PRO A 506 -0.56 70.61 -50.47
N ASP A 507 -0.89 71.84 -50.06
CA ASP A 507 -0.68 72.36 -48.70
C ASP A 507 -1.78 71.92 -47.75
N PHE A 508 -1.40 71.69 -46.49
CA PHE A 508 -2.32 71.41 -45.41
C PHE A 508 -2.22 72.50 -44.34
N TYR A 509 -3.37 73.05 -43.96
CA TYR A 509 -3.48 74.04 -42.90
C TYR A 509 -4.10 73.39 -41.68
N ILE A 510 -3.31 73.17 -40.63
CA ILE A 510 -3.80 72.61 -39.35
C ILE A 510 -4.35 73.75 -38.50
N GLU A 511 -5.64 73.67 -38.15
CA GLU A 511 -6.34 74.65 -37.33
C GLU A 511 -6.22 74.33 -35.84
N SER A 512 -6.31 73.06 -35.46
CA SER A 512 -6.16 72.63 -34.07
C SER A 512 -5.59 71.22 -33.94
N ILE A 513 -4.88 70.99 -32.83
CA ILE A 513 -4.41 69.68 -32.38
C ILE A 513 -5.03 69.44 -31.00
N ASP A 514 -6.05 68.60 -30.94
CA ASP A 514 -6.69 68.19 -29.69
C ASP A 514 -6.10 66.86 -29.22
N ASN A 515 -6.03 66.65 -27.91
CA ASN A 515 -5.56 65.39 -27.34
C ASN A 515 -6.48 64.91 -26.20
N ALA A 516 -6.63 63.60 -26.05
CA ALA A 516 -7.34 62.98 -24.95
C ALA A 516 -6.61 61.71 -24.51
N TYR A 517 -6.32 61.60 -23.21
CA TYR A 517 -5.79 60.37 -22.63
C TYR A 517 -6.94 59.41 -22.31
N LEU A 518 -6.82 58.17 -22.78
CA LEU A 518 -7.77 57.10 -22.51
C LEU A 518 -7.05 55.97 -21.77
N GLU A 519 -7.62 55.52 -20.66
CA GLU A 519 -7.11 54.34 -19.93
C GLU A 519 -7.32 53.04 -20.72
N ASP A 520 -8.31 53.04 -21.62
CA ASP A 520 -8.62 51.96 -22.54
C ASP A 520 -8.86 52.54 -23.94
N LEU A 521 -7.93 52.27 -24.87
CA LEU A 521 -8.04 52.70 -26.27
C LEU A 521 -9.09 51.91 -27.07
N GLY A 522 -9.66 50.83 -26.54
CA GLY A 522 -10.59 49.92 -27.21
C GLY A 522 -11.93 50.53 -27.54
N ASP A 523 -12.47 51.33 -26.63
CA ASP A 523 -13.74 52.04 -26.81
C ASP A 523 -13.67 53.06 -27.94
N TRP A 524 -12.52 53.74 -28.06
CA TRP A 524 -12.26 54.63 -29.18
C TRP A 524 -12.04 53.83 -30.47
N TRP A 525 -11.18 52.81 -30.43
CA TRP A 525 -10.81 52.02 -31.61
C TRP A 525 -12.03 51.35 -32.25
N THR A 526 -12.94 50.80 -31.46
CA THR A 526 -14.19 50.18 -31.94
C THR A 526 -15.05 51.15 -32.75
N LYS A 527 -15.00 52.45 -32.45
CA LYS A 527 -15.77 53.49 -33.16
C LYS A 527 -15.16 53.89 -34.50
N VAL A 528 -13.83 53.83 -34.62
CA VAL A 528 -13.09 54.35 -35.78
C VAL A 528 -12.45 53.28 -36.68
N SER A 529 -12.34 52.04 -36.22
CA SER A 529 -11.68 50.93 -36.94
C SER A 529 -12.29 50.67 -38.32
N ALA A 530 -13.61 50.75 -38.46
CA ALA A 530 -14.28 50.60 -39.76
C ALA A 530 -13.86 51.69 -40.76
N ASN A 531 -13.62 52.92 -40.30
CA ASN A 531 -13.12 54.01 -41.15
C ASN A 531 -11.62 53.81 -41.47
N HIS A 532 -10.85 53.25 -40.54
CA HIS A 532 -9.46 52.88 -40.76
C HIS A 532 -9.31 51.87 -41.91
N GLU A 533 -10.05 50.76 -41.86
CA GLU A 533 -10.03 49.70 -42.88
C GLU A 533 -10.53 50.20 -44.24
N LYS A 534 -11.59 51.02 -44.25
CA LYS A 534 -12.07 51.69 -45.46
C LYS A 534 -11.01 52.61 -46.05
N GLY A 535 -10.29 53.36 -45.21
CA GLY A 535 -9.20 54.23 -45.64
C GLY A 535 -8.03 53.44 -46.24
N LEU A 536 -7.60 52.35 -45.61
CA LEU A 536 -6.53 51.49 -46.13
C LEU A 536 -6.89 50.86 -47.47
N SER A 537 -8.13 50.35 -47.60
CA SER A 537 -8.61 49.77 -48.86
C SER A 537 -8.76 50.84 -49.97
N PHE A 538 -9.22 52.05 -49.63
CA PHE A 538 -9.26 53.19 -50.54
C PHE A 538 -7.85 53.55 -51.05
N ILE A 539 -6.88 53.63 -50.14
CA ILE A 539 -5.49 53.94 -50.49
C ILE A 539 -4.93 52.84 -51.40
N LYS A 540 -5.06 51.57 -51.03
CA LYS A 540 -4.56 50.45 -51.82
C LYS A 540 -5.12 50.44 -53.25
N LYS A 541 -6.39 50.79 -53.43
CA LYS A 541 -7.06 50.83 -54.73
C LYS A 541 -6.62 52.01 -55.60
N ASN A 542 -6.50 53.20 -54.99
CA ASN A 542 -6.40 54.46 -55.75
C ASN A 542 -4.99 55.09 -55.75
N ARG A 543 -4.02 54.55 -54.97
CA ARG A 543 -2.69 55.16 -54.81
C ARG A 543 -1.97 55.38 -56.13
N GLN A 544 -1.85 54.34 -56.96
CA GLN A 544 -1.14 54.43 -58.23
C GLN A 544 -1.79 55.48 -59.15
N ILE A 545 -3.12 55.45 -59.24
CA ILE A 545 -3.90 56.37 -60.09
C ILE A 545 -3.66 57.82 -59.66
N TRP A 546 -3.68 58.07 -58.34
CA TRP A 546 -3.47 59.42 -57.80
C TRP A 546 -2.03 59.92 -58.03
N ILE A 547 -1.03 59.04 -57.84
CA ILE A 547 0.38 59.38 -58.09
C ILE A 547 0.62 59.64 -59.59
N ASP A 548 0.09 58.79 -60.47
CA ASP A 548 0.18 59.01 -61.92
C ASP A 548 -0.48 60.34 -62.31
N GLY A 549 -1.61 60.67 -61.69
CA GLY A 549 -2.33 61.93 -61.91
C GLY A 549 -1.53 63.18 -61.55
N ILE A 550 -0.78 63.17 -60.43
CA ILE A 550 0.08 64.32 -60.08
C ILE A 550 1.35 64.36 -60.93
N GLN A 551 1.90 63.21 -61.35
CA GLN A 551 3.10 63.14 -62.20
C GLN A 551 2.85 63.60 -63.64
N GLN A 552 1.67 63.31 -64.19
CA GLN A 552 1.32 63.70 -65.57
C GLN A 552 1.04 65.20 -65.72
N ASN A 553 0.77 65.91 -64.63
CA ASN A 553 0.56 67.36 -64.64
C ASN A 553 1.91 68.10 -64.57
N ALA A 554 2.47 68.44 -65.73
CA ALA A 554 3.79 69.09 -65.85
C ALA A 554 3.90 70.40 -65.05
N ASN A 555 2.82 71.19 -64.95
CA ASN A 555 2.82 72.44 -64.18
C ASN A 555 2.85 72.16 -62.67
N PHE A 556 2.10 71.14 -62.21
CA PHE A 556 2.10 70.74 -60.81
C PHE A 556 3.47 70.20 -60.38
N VAL A 557 4.11 69.37 -61.21
CA VAL A 557 5.46 68.83 -60.95
C VAL A 557 6.52 69.94 -60.92
N ALA A 558 6.44 70.91 -61.83
CA ALA A 558 7.38 72.03 -61.85
C ALA A 558 7.31 72.90 -60.58
N ASN A 559 6.11 73.05 -60.02
CA ASN A 559 5.83 73.90 -58.86
C ASN A 559 5.92 73.17 -57.50
N ASN A 560 5.85 71.83 -57.50
CA ASN A 560 5.80 71.01 -56.29
C ASN A 560 6.73 69.79 -56.40
N ARG A 561 7.96 70.03 -56.84
CA ARG A 561 8.90 68.97 -57.22
C ARG A 561 9.30 68.11 -56.02
N GLU A 562 9.61 68.72 -54.88
CA GLU A 562 10.01 67.99 -53.67
C GLU A 562 8.86 67.11 -53.17
N PHE A 563 7.63 67.64 -53.19
CA PHE A 563 6.45 66.88 -52.80
C PHE A 563 6.24 65.64 -53.69
N VAL A 564 6.34 65.78 -55.01
CA VAL A 564 6.17 64.66 -55.95
C VAL A 564 7.28 63.62 -55.77
N GLU A 565 8.54 64.05 -55.63
CA GLU A 565 9.68 63.15 -55.39
C GLU A 565 9.52 62.37 -54.08
N GLN A 566 9.06 63.01 -53.01
CA GLN A 566 8.77 62.35 -51.72
C GLN A 566 7.67 61.29 -51.84
N MET A 567 6.57 61.59 -52.54
CA MET A 567 5.48 60.64 -52.74
C MET A 567 5.91 59.42 -53.56
N ILE A 568 6.81 59.59 -54.54
CA ILE A 568 7.40 58.49 -55.32
C ILE A 568 8.34 57.63 -54.46
N ALA A 569 9.16 58.27 -53.62
CA ALA A 569 10.07 57.58 -52.72
C ALA A 569 9.29 56.66 -51.76
N LEU A 570 8.22 57.16 -51.13
CA LEU A 570 7.35 56.38 -50.24
C LEU A 570 6.72 55.18 -50.96
N GLN A 571 6.29 55.36 -52.22
CA GLN A 571 5.77 54.27 -53.02
C GLN A 571 6.83 53.19 -53.29
N THR A 572 8.07 53.60 -53.60
CA THR A 572 9.16 52.66 -53.90
C THR A 572 9.53 51.84 -52.67
N THR A 573 9.60 52.47 -51.50
CA THR A 573 9.83 51.80 -50.21
C THR A 573 8.72 50.80 -49.89
N ALA A 574 7.45 51.21 -49.99
CA ALA A 574 6.31 50.32 -49.73
C ALA A 574 6.25 49.12 -50.71
N ALA A 575 6.66 49.31 -51.96
CA ALA A 575 6.73 48.22 -52.96
C ALA A 575 7.87 47.23 -52.67
N GLN A 576 9.02 47.71 -52.16
CA GLN A 576 10.14 46.86 -51.76
C GLN A 576 9.80 46.02 -50.52
N GLU A 577 9.13 46.59 -49.53
CA GLU A 577 8.64 45.87 -48.35
C GLU A 577 7.57 44.82 -48.70
N ALA A 578 6.64 45.15 -49.60
CA ALA A 578 5.65 44.19 -50.08
C ALA A 578 6.27 43.05 -50.89
N ALA A 579 7.32 43.32 -51.68
CA ALA A 579 8.06 42.30 -52.42
C ALA A 579 8.88 41.38 -51.49
N ALA A 580 9.51 41.94 -50.45
CA ALA A 580 10.21 41.15 -49.43
C ALA A 580 9.26 40.23 -48.64
N ASN A 581 8.04 40.69 -48.34
CA ASN A 581 7.01 39.90 -47.67
C ASN A 581 6.27 38.91 -48.60
N ALA A 582 6.29 39.12 -49.92
CA ALA A 582 5.75 38.17 -50.91
C ALA A 582 6.76 37.07 -51.27
N ALA A 583 8.07 37.38 -51.26
CA ALA A 583 9.15 36.42 -51.51
C ALA A 583 9.24 35.31 -50.44
N THR A 584 8.67 35.52 -49.26
CA THR A 584 8.57 34.52 -48.18
C THR A 584 7.31 33.65 -48.25
N ASN A 585 6.39 33.91 -49.19
CA ASN A 585 5.03 33.33 -49.16
C ASN A 585 4.50 32.78 -50.49
N ASP A 586 5.32 32.55 -51.53
CA ASP A 586 4.83 31.94 -52.78
C ASP A 586 5.69 30.76 -53.27
N GLY A 587 5.16 29.56 -53.00
CA GLY A 587 5.60 28.25 -53.48
C GLY A 587 4.90 27.14 -52.68
N GLY A 588 3.69 26.68 -53.01
CA GLY A 588 2.77 26.98 -54.10
C GLY A 588 1.71 25.86 -54.16
N ALA A 589 0.55 26.15 -54.73
CA ALA A 589 -0.41 25.21 -55.33
C ALA A 589 -0.68 23.84 -54.65
N GLY A 590 -1.89 23.67 -54.11
CA GLY A 590 -2.42 22.36 -53.73
C GLY A 590 -3.79 22.48 -53.08
N GLY A 591 -4.83 22.63 -53.89
CA GLY A 591 -6.20 22.83 -53.42
C GLY A 591 -6.87 21.57 -52.86
N GLY A 592 -7.78 21.80 -51.92
CA GLY A 592 -9.09 21.17 -51.91
C GLY A 592 -9.35 20.07 -50.87
N PRO A 593 -10.60 19.90 -50.44
CA PRO A 593 -10.93 19.79 -49.01
C PRO A 593 -11.78 18.55 -48.66
N VAL A 594 -11.50 17.86 -47.55
CA VAL A 594 -12.42 16.90 -46.88
C VAL A 594 -11.88 16.75 -45.45
N GLY A 595 -12.60 16.85 -44.33
CA GLY A 595 -13.98 16.51 -44.03
C GLY A 595 -13.97 15.37 -43.00
N GLY A 596 -14.39 15.68 -41.76
CA GLY A 596 -15.06 14.74 -40.87
C GLY A 596 -14.21 13.83 -39.96
N GLY A 597 -14.44 13.99 -38.65
CA GLY A 597 -14.73 12.85 -37.78
C GLY A 597 -13.65 12.43 -36.77
N PRO A 598 -14.06 11.77 -35.67
CA PRO A 598 -13.48 12.00 -34.34
C PRO A 598 -12.81 10.74 -33.73
N VAL A 599 -12.41 10.89 -32.47
CA VAL A 599 -12.27 9.87 -31.41
C VAL A 599 -10.86 9.31 -31.13
N GLY A 600 -10.50 9.35 -29.83
CA GLY A 600 -9.53 8.48 -29.16
C GLY A 600 -8.21 9.19 -28.87
N GLY A 601 -7.87 9.62 -27.65
CA GLY A 601 -8.15 9.03 -26.35
C GLY A 601 -6.86 8.38 -25.83
N GLY A 602 -6.20 9.02 -24.87
CA GLY A 602 -5.16 8.40 -24.04
C GLY A 602 -3.76 9.04 -24.15
N PRO A 603 -2.95 8.99 -23.08
CA PRO A 603 -2.65 10.23 -22.37
C PRO A 603 -1.16 10.44 -21.99
N VAL A 604 -0.95 11.59 -21.35
CA VAL A 604 0.09 11.96 -20.37
C VAL A 604 1.46 12.37 -20.88
N GLY A 605 1.86 13.60 -20.49
CA GLY A 605 3.23 13.84 -20.02
C GLY A 605 3.91 15.15 -20.44
N GLY A 606 3.46 16.28 -19.87
CA GLY A 606 4.30 17.41 -19.44
C GLY A 606 5.33 18.01 -20.41
N GLY A 607 4.95 19.12 -21.06
CA GLY A 607 5.90 19.98 -21.78
C GLY A 607 6.64 20.98 -20.87
N PRO A 608 7.71 21.61 -21.40
CA PRO A 608 8.13 22.95 -21.02
C PRO A 608 7.71 23.97 -22.08
N VAL A 609 7.45 25.18 -21.59
CA VAL A 609 6.85 26.35 -22.25
C VAL A 609 7.84 26.99 -23.24
N GLY A 610 7.36 27.28 -24.45
CA GLY A 610 8.08 28.03 -25.48
C GLY A 610 8.00 29.55 -25.25
N GLY A 611 9.15 30.21 -25.27
CA GLY A 611 9.27 31.66 -25.34
C GLY A 611 9.30 32.11 -26.80
N GLY A 612 8.19 32.67 -27.29
CA GLY A 612 8.17 33.47 -28.50
C GLY A 612 8.63 34.89 -28.19
N GLY A 613 9.62 35.38 -28.94
CA GLY A 613 10.11 36.75 -28.87
C GLY A 613 8.99 37.74 -29.23
N ALA A 614 8.75 38.68 -28.33
CA ALA A 614 7.78 39.76 -28.50
C ALA A 614 8.36 40.82 -29.44
N ALA A 615 7.64 41.13 -30.52
CA ALA A 615 7.79 42.38 -31.25
C ALA A 615 7.31 43.54 -30.34
N PRO A 616 8.01 44.69 -30.30
CA PRO A 616 7.61 45.80 -29.47
C PRO A 616 6.40 46.55 -30.08
N ALA A 617 5.41 46.80 -29.23
CA ALA A 617 4.53 47.98 -29.21
C ALA A 617 3.65 48.30 -30.43
N GLY A 618 2.79 47.36 -30.82
CA GLY A 618 1.47 47.70 -31.36
C GLY A 618 0.42 47.49 -30.28
N GLY A 619 0.10 48.53 -29.50
CA GLY A 619 -0.78 48.43 -28.33
C GLY A 619 -2.02 47.57 -28.60
N GLY A 620 -2.32 46.65 -27.68
CA GLY A 620 -3.52 45.82 -27.73
C GLY A 620 -4.78 46.69 -27.75
N SER A 621 -5.94 46.11 -28.05
CA SER A 621 -7.19 46.88 -28.05
C SER A 621 -7.56 47.44 -26.67
N SER A 622 -6.79 47.19 -25.61
CA SER A 622 -7.08 47.61 -24.23
C SER A 622 -5.97 48.40 -23.54
N ASP A 623 -4.91 48.80 -24.25
CA ASP A 623 -3.81 49.53 -23.62
C ASP A 623 -4.15 51.02 -23.44
N PRO A 624 -3.65 51.69 -22.38
CA PRO A 624 -3.83 53.11 -22.20
C PRO A 624 -2.97 53.92 -23.19
N GLY A 625 -3.47 55.07 -23.64
CA GLY A 625 -2.71 55.95 -24.54
C GLY A 625 -3.43 57.24 -24.89
N TRP A 626 -2.77 58.09 -25.66
CA TRP A 626 -3.32 59.35 -26.14
C TRP A 626 -4.00 59.16 -27.49
N VAL A 627 -5.17 59.75 -27.66
CA VAL A 627 -5.79 59.96 -28.97
C VAL A 627 -5.51 61.40 -29.37
N ILE A 628 -4.82 61.59 -30.48
CA ILE A 628 -4.51 62.90 -31.07
C ILE A 628 -5.47 63.15 -32.23
N GLN A 629 -6.10 64.32 -32.24
CA GLN A 629 -7.01 64.75 -33.29
C GLN A 629 -6.46 66.00 -33.98
N LEU A 630 -6.20 65.89 -35.28
CA LEU A 630 -5.83 67.00 -36.15
C LEU A 630 -7.08 67.49 -36.88
N LYS A 631 -7.43 68.76 -36.70
CA LYS A 631 -8.43 69.44 -37.53
C LYS A 631 -7.71 70.41 -38.45
N GLY A 632 -8.07 70.38 -39.73
CA GLY A 632 -7.44 71.25 -40.71
C GLY A 632 -8.20 71.31 -42.02
N TYR A 633 -7.63 71.99 -42.99
CA TYR A 633 -8.18 72.10 -44.33
C TYR A 633 -7.09 72.16 -45.40
N HIS A 634 -7.47 71.90 -46.64
CA HIS A 634 -6.63 72.12 -47.82
C HIS A 634 -7.47 72.74 -48.95
N PHE A 635 -6.79 73.30 -49.95
CA PHE A 635 -7.41 73.82 -51.18
C PHE A 635 -7.14 72.92 -52.40
N PHE A 636 -6.22 71.96 -52.26
CA PHE A 636 -5.79 71.09 -53.34
C PHE A 636 -6.83 70.04 -53.72
N ASN A 637 -7.12 69.90 -55.01
CA ASN A 637 -7.81 68.72 -55.52
C ASN A 637 -7.43 68.44 -56.99
N ASN A 638 -6.67 67.36 -57.23
CA ASN A 638 -6.19 66.98 -58.56
C ASN A 638 -7.13 65.99 -59.29
N ASP A 639 -8.13 65.42 -58.61
CA ASP A 639 -8.98 64.38 -59.21
C ASP A 639 -10.47 64.80 -59.17
N ARG A 640 -11.09 64.89 -60.36
CA ARG A 640 -12.52 65.25 -60.48
C ARG A 640 -13.44 64.10 -60.07
N GLU A 641 -12.96 62.87 -59.96
CA GLU A 641 -13.81 61.70 -59.72
C GLU A 641 -13.84 61.20 -58.26
N THR A 642 -12.79 61.44 -57.46
CA THR A 642 -12.67 60.88 -56.10
C THR A 642 -12.73 61.91 -54.95
N GLY A 643 -13.03 63.17 -55.24
CA GLY A 643 -13.50 64.16 -54.26
C GLY A 643 -12.47 64.66 -53.24
N ASP A 644 -12.99 65.18 -52.12
CA ASP A 644 -12.34 65.84 -50.99
C ASP A 644 -11.39 64.93 -50.17
N ILE A 645 -11.63 63.62 -50.17
CA ILE A 645 -10.88 62.67 -49.31
C ILE A 645 -9.51 62.26 -49.86
N SER A 646 -9.29 62.40 -51.17
CA SER A 646 -8.19 61.72 -51.86
C SER A 646 -6.82 62.28 -51.46
N HIS A 647 -6.71 63.60 -51.38
CA HIS A 647 -5.47 64.26 -51.01
C HIS A 647 -5.08 63.95 -49.56
N VAL A 648 -6.03 63.98 -48.62
CA VAL A 648 -5.79 63.67 -47.20
C VAL A 648 -5.32 62.22 -47.03
N HIS A 649 -5.96 61.27 -47.71
CA HIS A 649 -5.57 59.87 -47.65
C HIS A 649 -4.16 59.60 -48.22
N MET A 650 -3.86 60.15 -49.40
CA MET A 650 -2.62 59.84 -50.12
C MET A 650 -1.43 60.65 -49.63
N ALA A 651 -1.62 61.92 -49.27
CA ALA A 651 -0.52 62.81 -48.92
C ALA A 651 -0.31 62.93 -47.41
N LEU A 652 -1.37 63.04 -46.60
CA LEU A 652 -1.22 63.24 -45.16
C LEU A 652 -1.13 61.91 -44.39
N LEU A 653 -2.11 61.02 -44.60
CA LEU A 653 -2.21 59.77 -43.84
C LEU A 653 -1.10 58.77 -44.15
N GLU A 654 -0.68 58.66 -45.41
CA GLU A 654 0.41 57.76 -45.78
C GLU A 654 1.76 58.23 -45.23
N ARG A 655 2.02 59.54 -45.25
CA ARG A 655 3.21 60.12 -44.63
C ARG A 655 3.19 59.93 -43.11
N LEU A 656 2.02 60.06 -42.46
CA LEU A 656 1.89 59.74 -41.02
C LEU A 656 2.13 58.26 -40.71
N ARG A 657 2.06 57.36 -41.69
CA ARG A 657 2.34 55.93 -41.51
C ARG A 657 3.77 55.54 -41.81
N GLN A 658 4.35 56.11 -42.86
CA GLN A 658 5.58 55.60 -43.48
C GLN A 658 6.79 56.52 -43.34
N SER A 659 6.60 57.79 -42.94
CA SER A 659 7.73 58.69 -42.77
C SER A 659 8.60 58.25 -41.58
N VAL A 660 9.90 58.51 -41.70
CA VAL A 660 10.87 58.44 -40.60
C VAL A 660 11.23 59.86 -40.19
N ILE A 661 11.48 60.07 -38.90
CA ILE A 661 11.88 61.35 -38.34
C ILE A 661 13.30 61.28 -37.77
N ASP A 662 14.12 62.26 -38.15
CA ASP A 662 15.43 62.48 -37.54
C ASP A 662 15.28 63.28 -36.24
N LEU A 663 15.66 62.67 -35.11
CA LEU A 663 15.64 63.30 -33.79
C LEU A 663 17.06 63.40 -33.23
N PRO A 664 17.45 64.55 -32.67
CA PRO A 664 18.73 64.69 -32.00
C PRO A 664 18.70 63.96 -30.65
N ILE A 665 19.62 63.02 -30.44
CA ILE A 665 19.83 62.36 -29.16
C ILE A 665 21.12 62.86 -28.55
N ALA A 666 21.08 63.23 -27.27
CA ALA A 666 22.27 63.59 -26.52
C ALA A 666 23.03 62.31 -26.11
N ALA A 667 24.20 62.09 -26.68
CA ALA A 667 25.17 61.15 -26.14
C ALA A 667 26.03 61.88 -25.10
N ILE A 668 25.97 61.42 -23.85
CA ILE A 668 26.81 61.94 -22.76
C ILE A 668 28.10 61.12 -22.76
N ASP A 669 29.18 61.71 -23.27
CA ASP A 669 30.55 61.24 -23.06
C ASP A 669 31.21 62.21 -22.06
N ASP A 670 32.12 61.73 -21.21
CA ASP A 670 32.57 62.37 -19.95
C ASP A 670 33.21 63.78 -20.10
N THR A 671 33.34 64.31 -21.32
CA THR A 671 33.97 65.61 -21.60
C THR A 671 33.22 66.56 -22.54
N GLU A 672 32.25 66.12 -23.36
CA GLU A 672 31.41 67.00 -24.21
C GLU A 672 30.06 66.34 -24.56
N THR A 673 28.95 67.09 -24.55
CA THR A 673 27.65 66.62 -25.07
C THR A 673 27.67 66.65 -26.60
N LYS A 674 27.70 65.47 -27.22
CA LYS A 674 27.53 65.34 -28.68
C LYS A 674 26.09 64.93 -29.00
N PHE A 675 25.46 65.65 -29.91
CA PHE A 675 24.14 65.28 -30.43
C PHE A 675 24.33 64.46 -31.71
N THR A 676 23.83 63.22 -31.72
CA THR A 676 23.72 62.41 -32.93
C THR A 676 22.28 62.45 -33.42
N MET A 677 22.08 62.48 -34.74
CA MET A 677 20.75 62.40 -35.34
C MET A 677 20.44 60.93 -35.54
N GLU A 678 19.41 60.43 -34.86
CA GLU A 678 18.93 59.06 -35.03
C GLU A 678 17.56 59.07 -35.71
N GLN A 679 17.33 58.05 -36.53
CA GLN A 679 16.08 57.86 -37.26
C GLN A 679 15.11 57.03 -36.46
N PHE A 680 13.88 57.54 -36.35
CA PHE A 680 12.77 56.83 -35.74
C PHE A 680 11.59 56.74 -36.70
N THR A 681 11.03 55.55 -36.80
CA THR A 681 9.76 55.29 -37.48
C THR A 681 8.59 55.84 -36.65
N MET A 682 7.45 56.06 -37.30
CA MET A 682 6.22 56.48 -36.62
C MET A 682 5.79 55.48 -35.54
N GLU A 683 6.01 54.18 -35.78
CA GLU A 683 5.71 53.13 -34.82
C GLU A 683 6.63 53.20 -33.59
N GLU A 684 7.94 53.41 -33.77
CA GLU A 684 8.87 53.62 -32.64
C GLU A 684 8.52 54.88 -31.85
N MET A 685 8.05 55.94 -32.53
CA MET A 685 7.49 57.15 -31.91
C MET A 685 6.17 56.91 -31.18
N GLY A 686 5.60 55.71 -31.27
CA GLY A 686 4.36 55.31 -30.64
C GLY A 686 3.10 55.74 -31.38
N ILE A 687 3.23 56.23 -32.62
CA ILE A 687 2.12 56.68 -33.46
C ILE A 687 1.58 55.49 -34.24
N SER A 688 0.29 55.21 -34.07
CA SER A 688 -0.39 54.10 -34.75
C SER A 688 -1.87 54.40 -34.97
N ARG A 689 -2.61 53.46 -35.59
CA ARG A 689 -4.08 53.52 -35.70
C ARG A 689 -4.61 54.84 -36.30
N ILE A 690 -4.01 55.27 -37.41
CA ILE A 690 -4.30 56.56 -38.07
C ILE A 690 -5.57 56.45 -38.92
N VAL A 691 -6.55 57.33 -38.68
CA VAL A 691 -7.89 57.29 -39.30
C VAL A 691 -8.33 58.67 -39.76
N LEU A 692 -8.93 58.76 -40.96
CA LEU A 692 -9.71 59.91 -41.39
C LEU A 692 -11.13 59.78 -40.81
N VAL A 693 -11.52 60.68 -39.92
CA VAL A 693 -12.83 60.66 -39.25
C VAL A 693 -13.90 61.31 -40.12
N SER A 694 -13.58 62.47 -40.70
CA SER A 694 -14.47 63.20 -41.59
C SER A 694 -13.68 64.05 -42.58
N SER A 695 -14.29 64.30 -43.72
CA SER A 695 -13.83 65.23 -44.74
C SER A 695 -15.08 65.81 -45.42
N GLN A 696 -15.04 67.10 -45.75
CA GLN A 696 -16.16 67.79 -46.38
C GLN A 696 -15.66 68.92 -47.32
N GLU A 697 -16.37 69.13 -48.43
CA GLU A 697 -16.23 70.33 -49.28
C GLU A 697 -17.05 71.49 -48.69
N ASP A 698 -16.38 72.52 -48.19
CA ASP A 698 -17.01 73.71 -47.59
C ASP A 698 -17.42 74.77 -48.63
N GLY A 699 -17.13 74.52 -49.92
CA GLY A 699 -17.38 75.44 -51.03
C GLY A 699 -16.25 76.46 -51.26
N GLU A 700 -16.51 77.45 -52.12
CA GLU A 700 -15.55 78.51 -52.41
C GLU A 700 -15.44 79.50 -51.24
N VAL A 701 -14.22 79.73 -50.77
CA VAL A 701 -13.87 80.74 -49.78
C VAL A 701 -12.94 81.79 -50.37
N ILE A 702 -12.95 82.99 -49.78
CA ILE A 702 -12.03 84.08 -50.13
C ILE A 702 -10.81 84.01 -49.21
N VAL A 703 -9.63 83.89 -49.79
CA VAL A 703 -8.32 83.81 -49.12
C VAL A 703 -7.56 85.11 -49.39
N GLY A 704 -7.07 85.76 -48.32
CA GLY A 704 -6.44 87.09 -48.38
C GLY A 704 -7.46 88.21 -48.09
N GLY A 705 -7.17 89.01 -47.04
CA GLY A 705 -8.03 90.10 -46.55
C GLY A 705 -8.51 89.91 -45.10
N ALA A 706 -7.68 90.22 -44.11
CA ALA A 706 -8.08 90.29 -42.71
C ALA A 706 -7.69 91.65 -42.11
N THR A 707 -8.69 92.48 -41.80
CA THR A 707 -8.51 93.67 -40.96
C THR A 707 -8.62 93.32 -39.48
N ALA A 708 -7.53 93.58 -38.76
CA ALA A 708 -7.41 94.03 -37.36
C ALA A 708 -8.16 93.24 -36.26
N GLY A 709 -7.38 92.51 -35.44
CA GLY A 709 -7.81 92.04 -34.12
C GLY A 709 -6.98 90.89 -33.53
N GLY A 710 -5.65 90.99 -33.49
CA GLY A 710 -4.82 90.23 -32.52
C GLY A 710 -4.82 91.00 -31.18
N ASP A 711 -4.78 90.41 -30.00
CA ASP A 711 -4.09 89.18 -29.61
C ASP A 711 -4.74 88.61 -28.32
N PRO A 712 -4.81 87.29 -28.10
CA PRO A 712 -5.18 86.69 -26.82
C PRO A 712 -3.92 86.49 -25.96
N GLY A 713 -3.69 87.39 -24.99
CA GLY A 713 -2.64 87.26 -23.96
C GLY A 713 -3.25 87.04 -22.58
N GLY A 714 -2.88 85.92 -21.94
CA GLY A 714 -3.55 85.34 -20.77
C GLY A 714 -3.35 86.02 -19.42
N ASP A 715 -4.22 85.63 -18.49
CA ASP A 715 -4.14 85.92 -17.06
C ASP A 715 -3.78 84.62 -16.32
N MET A 716 -2.51 84.47 -15.96
CA MET A 716 -2.07 83.59 -14.86
C MET A 716 -0.89 84.27 -14.15
N SER A 717 -1.23 85.15 -13.22
CA SER A 717 -0.35 85.51 -12.11
C SER A 717 -0.61 84.58 -10.93
N GLY A 718 0.44 83.95 -10.36
CA GLY A 718 0.34 83.37 -9.02
C GLY A 718 1.35 82.28 -8.65
N MET A 719 2.61 82.67 -8.43
CA MET A 719 3.62 82.08 -7.52
C MET A 719 4.98 82.48 -8.13
N GLY A 720 5.88 83.22 -7.50
CA GLY A 720 6.21 83.31 -6.09
C GLY A 720 7.68 82.92 -5.94
N ALA A 721 8.49 83.90 -5.54
CA ALA A 721 9.83 83.80 -4.95
C ALA A 721 11.09 83.98 -5.84
N LEU A 722 11.74 85.13 -5.56
CA LEU A 722 13.13 85.25 -5.07
C LEU A 722 14.30 84.96 -6.02
N GLY A 723 14.87 86.07 -6.51
CA GLY A 723 16.17 86.52 -5.99
C GLY A 723 17.40 86.28 -6.88
N GLY A 724 18.12 87.36 -7.18
CA GLY A 724 19.59 87.31 -7.33
C GLY A 724 20.19 87.93 -8.59
N GLY A 725 20.31 89.26 -8.59
CA GLY A 725 21.50 90.02 -9.01
C GLY A 725 22.24 89.69 -10.31
N GLY A 726 22.26 90.66 -11.23
CA GLY A 726 23.26 90.74 -12.30
C GLY A 726 23.09 92.01 -13.12
N ALA A 727 23.84 93.06 -12.76
CA ALA A 727 23.90 94.32 -13.47
C ALA A 727 24.52 94.16 -14.87
N GLY A 728 23.97 94.87 -15.86
CA GLY A 728 24.53 94.96 -17.21
C GLY A 728 23.83 96.07 -17.99
N GLU A 729 24.45 97.25 -17.99
CA GLU A 729 24.04 98.46 -18.69
C GLU A 729 24.01 98.28 -20.23
N THR A 730 22.94 98.84 -20.80
CA THR A 730 22.82 99.55 -22.10
C THR A 730 23.92 99.41 -23.16
N SER A 731 23.48 99.08 -24.38
CA SER A 731 24.09 99.56 -25.62
C SER A 731 22.99 100.02 -26.56
N GLU A 732 22.92 101.34 -26.76
CA GLU A 732 22.15 102.03 -27.78
C GLU A 732 22.60 101.68 -29.22
N GLY A 733 21.70 101.93 -30.19
CA GLY A 733 22.00 102.11 -31.60
C GLY A 733 21.19 101.15 -32.49
N ALA A 734 20.37 101.57 -33.45
CA ALA A 734 20.10 102.90 -33.97
C ALA A 734 18.73 102.87 -34.69
N ALA A 735 18.02 103.99 -34.63
CA ALA A 735 16.83 104.24 -35.43
C ALA A 735 17.19 104.42 -36.90
N SER A 736 16.38 103.84 -37.79
CA SER A 736 16.20 104.34 -39.15
C SER A 736 14.70 104.30 -39.46
N ASP A 737 14.12 105.49 -39.54
CA ASP A 737 12.81 105.73 -40.13
C ASP A 737 12.77 105.20 -41.57
N ASN A 738 11.69 104.53 -41.96
CA ASN A 738 11.14 104.75 -43.30
C ASN A 738 9.64 104.41 -43.41
N ASN A 739 8.92 105.50 -43.64
CA ASN A 739 7.62 105.74 -44.25
C ASN A 739 6.93 104.59 -45.02
N GLY A 740 5.62 104.43 -44.78
CA GLY A 740 4.77 103.38 -45.34
C GLY A 740 4.17 103.65 -46.72
N THR A 741 3.73 102.54 -47.33
CA THR A 741 2.76 102.45 -48.42
C THR A 741 1.77 101.34 -48.07
N THR A 742 0.49 101.69 -47.96
CA THR A 742 -0.63 100.77 -47.70
C THR A 742 -0.93 99.99 -48.99
N GLU A 743 -0.49 98.73 -49.07
CA GLU A 743 -0.89 97.81 -50.15
C GLU A 743 -2.34 97.34 -49.92
N GLU A 744 -3.20 97.53 -50.92
CA GLU A 744 -4.52 96.87 -50.99
C GLU A 744 -4.31 95.35 -51.04
N VAL A 745 -4.82 94.63 -50.05
CA VAL A 745 -4.65 93.18 -49.94
C VAL A 745 -5.46 92.49 -51.04
N ALA A 746 -4.78 91.85 -51.99
CA ALA A 746 -5.39 91.01 -53.02
C ALA A 746 -6.21 89.87 -52.38
N THR A 747 -7.39 89.60 -52.96
CA THR A 747 -8.32 88.55 -52.50
C THR A 747 -8.43 87.45 -53.56
N TYR A 748 -8.32 86.19 -53.15
CA TYR A 748 -8.31 85.01 -54.04
C TYR A 748 -9.47 84.07 -53.72
N LYS A 749 -10.06 83.41 -54.72
CA LYS A 749 -11.12 82.41 -54.50
C LYS A 749 -10.56 81.00 -54.64
N ALA A 750 -10.79 80.15 -53.64
CA ALA A 750 -10.41 78.75 -53.67
C ALA A 750 -11.46 77.88 -52.97
N LYS A 751 -11.63 76.63 -53.40
CA LYS A 751 -12.52 75.68 -52.73
C LYS A 751 -11.86 75.12 -51.48
N LYS A 752 -12.47 75.31 -50.31
CA LYS A 752 -11.96 74.80 -49.03
C LYS A 752 -12.47 73.38 -48.80
N TYR A 753 -11.55 72.48 -48.45
CA TYR A 753 -11.84 71.11 -48.03
C TYR A 753 -11.37 70.91 -46.59
N SER A 754 -12.30 70.81 -45.65
CA SER A 754 -11.97 70.57 -44.24
C SER A 754 -11.91 69.08 -43.93
N PHE A 755 -11.02 68.70 -43.02
CA PHE A 755 -10.81 67.32 -42.59
C PHE A 755 -10.55 67.20 -41.09
N VAL A 756 -10.85 66.01 -40.55
CA VAL A 756 -10.51 65.61 -39.18
C VAL A 756 -9.80 64.25 -39.22
N VAL A 757 -8.56 64.22 -38.77
CA VAL A 757 -7.74 63.00 -38.65
C VAL A 757 -7.54 62.67 -37.18
N GLN A 758 -7.63 61.40 -36.82
CA GLN A 758 -7.30 60.91 -35.49
C GLN A 758 -6.25 59.81 -35.56
N PHE A 759 -5.34 59.79 -34.58
CA PHE A 759 -4.38 58.69 -34.42
C PHE A 759 -4.08 58.43 -32.94
N CYS A 760 -3.61 57.23 -32.66
CA CYS A 760 -3.16 56.82 -31.33
C CYS A 760 -1.69 57.19 -31.15
N TRP A 761 -1.35 57.74 -29.99
CA TRP A 761 0.02 58.01 -29.57
C TRP A 761 0.28 57.42 -28.17
N VAL A 762 1.16 56.42 -28.11
CA VAL A 762 1.66 55.85 -26.86
C VAL A 762 3.13 56.25 -26.73
N PRO A 763 3.47 57.29 -25.95
CA PRO A 763 4.81 57.83 -25.97
C PRO A 763 5.84 56.84 -25.42
N THR A 764 6.90 56.63 -26.20
CA THR A 764 8.06 55.84 -25.78
C THR A 764 9.23 56.77 -25.45
N GLU A 765 9.75 56.69 -24.23
CA GLU A 765 10.89 57.51 -23.78
C GLU A 765 12.11 57.34 -24.72
N PRO A 766 12.84 58.42 -25.05
CA PRO A 766 13.98 58.36 -25.98
C PRO A 766 15.00 57.27 -25.66
N ILE A 767 15.36 57.11 -24.38
CA ILE A 767 16.31 56.09 -23.93
C ILE A 767 15.79 54.67 -24.20
N LYS A 768 14.49 54.44 -24.00
CA LYS A 768 13.87 53.13 -24.26
C LYS A 768 13.85 52.79 -25.75
N ARG A 769 13.59 53.79 -26.61
CA ARG A 769 13.67 53.62 -28.07
C ARG A 769 15.08 53.23 -28.51
N LEU A 770 16.10 53.92 -27.99
CA LEU A 770 17.49 53.63 -28.30
C LEU A 770 17.92 52.22 -27.83
N ALA A 771 17.54 51.85 -26.61
CA ALA A 771 17.83 50.51 -26.08
C ALA A 771 17.16 49.40 -26.91
N ALA A 772 15.92 49.63 -27.36
CA ALA A 772 15.21 48.70 -28.23
C ALA A 772 15.88 48.56 -29.60
N GLN A 773 16.32 49.66 -30.22
CA GLN A 773 17.08 49.64 -31.47
C GLN A 773 18.42 48.91 -31.33
N GLN A 774 19.16 49.14 -30.24
CA GLN A 774 20.42 48.44 -29.97
C GLN A 774 20.21 46.93 -29.81
N LEU A 775 19.17 46.53 -29.09
CA LEU A 775 18.80 45.12 -28.93
C LEU A 775 18.41 44.49 -30.27
N ALA A 776 17.59 45.17 -31.07
CA ALA A 776 17.18 44.70 -32.39
C ALA A 776 18.37 44.58 -33.35
N ALA A 777 19.30 45.54 -33.33
CA ALA A 777 20.53 45.49 -34.12
C ALA A 777 21.42 44.32 -33.70
N GLN A 778 21.53 44.04 -32.40
CA GLN A 778 22.27 42.90 -31.89
C GLN A 778 21.64 41.57 -32.31
N GLN A 779 20.31 41.45 -32.19
CA GLN A 779 19.58 40.27 -32.65
C GLN A 779 19.67 40.05 -34.16
N ALA A 780 19.65 41.12 -34.96
CA ALA A 780 19.84 41.03 -36.41
C ALA A 780 21.26 40.58 -36.77
N GLN A 781 22.27 41.08 -36.05
CA GLN A 781 23.66 40.67 -36.23
C GLN A 781 23.86 39.19 -35.85
N ASP A 782 23.29 38.76 -34.72
CA ASP A 782 23.29 37.36 -34.28
C ASP A 782 22.60 36.44 -35.32
N ALA A 783 21.51 36.89 -35.95
CA ALA A 783 20.83 36.15 -37.01
C ALA A 783 21.66 36.04 -38.30
N ILE A 784 22.40 37.09 -38.67
CA ILE A 784 23.32 37.08 -39.83
C ILE A 784 24.50 36.13 -39.58
N ASP A 785 25.03 36.14 -38.35
CA ASP A 785 26.14 35.27 -37.96
C ASP A 785 25.70 33.79 -37.89
N ALA A 786 24.46 33.52 -37.47
CA ALA A 786 23.86 32.18 -37.52
C ALA A 786 23.71 31.66 -38.97
N ALA A 787 23.43 32.53 -39.94
CA ALA A 787 23.29 32.15 -41.36
C ALA A 787 24.61 31.88 -42.10
N ARG A 788 25.78 32.16 -41.49
CA ARG A 788 27.12 32.04 -42.10
C ARG A 788 27.88 30.74 -41.78
N THR A 789 27.28 29.77 -41.09
CA THR A 789 27.93 28.49 -40.77
C THR A 789 27.72 27.43 -41.87
N PRO A 790 28.78 26.90 -42.54
CA PRO A 790 28.63 25.97 -43.67
C PRO A 790 28.38 24.51 -43.27
N VAL A 791 27.53 23.83 -44.04
CA VAL A 791 27.35 22.36 -44.08
C VAL A 791 28.61 21.71 -44.70
N GLY A 792 29.20 20.72 -44.01
CA GLY A 792 30.40 20.01 -44.46
C GLY A 792 30.15 19.01 -45.59
N ASP A 793 31.05 19.01 -46.59
CA ASP A 793 31.13 18.11 -47.75
C ASP A 793 31.78 16.76 -47.37
N PRO A 794 31.17 15.60 -47.71
CA PRO A 794 31.73 14.28 -47.45
C PRO A 794 32.58 13.79 -48.64
N ASN A 795 33.91 13.66 -48.45
CA ASN A 795 34.83 12.65 -49.01
C ASN A 795 36.25 13.19 -49.23
N GLY A 796 37.26 12.60 -48.57
CA GLY A 796 38.68 12.87 -48.85
C GLY A 796 39.72 12.26 -47.90
N ASP A 797 39.78 10.92 -47.87
CA ASP A 797 40.93 9.96 -47.78
C ASP A 797 42.24 10.23 -46.95
N PRO A 798 43.02 9.20 -46.55
CA PRO A 798 43.40 8.94 -45.16
C PRO A 798 44.92 8.73 -44.95
N GLY A 799 45.54 9.42 -44.00
CA GLY A 799 46.95 9.10 -43.70
C GLY A 799 47.62 10.09 -42.77
N GLY A 800 47.55 9.80 -41.48
CA GLY A 800 48.34 10.48 -40.44
C GLY A 800 48.18 9.72 -39.13
N ASP A 801 49.27 9.10 -38.69
CA ASP A 801 49.45 8.19 -37.55
C ASP A 801 48.92 8.75 -36.20
N PRO A 802 48.37 7.91 -35.30
CA PRO A 802 47.62 8.32 -34.13
C PRO A 802 48.53 8.35 -32.90
N ASN A 803 48.74 9.53 -32.31
CA ASN A 803 49.17 9.68 -30.92
C ASN A 803 48.83 11.09 -30.44
N GLY A 804 47.83 11.19 -29.57
CA GLY A 804 47.40 12.45 -28.98
C GLY A 804 46.12 12.34 -28.16
N ASP A 805 46.10 11.45 -27.18
CA ASP A 805 45.25 11.55 -25.98
C ASP A 805 46.26 11.53 -24.80
N PRO A 806 46.02 12.15 -23.62
CA PRO A 806 44.71 12.25 -23.01
C PRO A 806 44.37 13.51 -22.21
N GLY A 807 43.07 13.62 -21.90
CA GLY A 807 42.52 14.56 -20.95
C GLY A 807 43.16 14.51 -19.55
N GLY A 808 42.99 15.61 -18.83
CA GLY A 808 43.46 15.77 -17.46
C GLY A 808 42.62 16.80 -16.69
N ASP A 809 41.93 16.28 -15.69
CA ASP A 809 41.25 16.88 -14.53
C ASP A 809 42.04 18.04 -13.84
N PRO A 810 41.38 19.13 -13.40
CA PRO A 810 42.03 20.16 -12.60
C PRO A 810 41.77 19.94 -11.10
N ASN A 811 42.63 19.15 -10.43
CA ASN A 811 42.84 19.23 -8.97
C ASN A 811 44.21 18.65 -8.56
N GLY A 812 45.10 19.47 -8.02
CA GLY A 812 46.35 19.02 -7.41
C GLY A 812 47.41 20.10 -7.18
N ASP A 813 47.40 20.67 -5.96
CA ASP A 813 48.49 21.14 -5.07
C ASP A 813 49.80 21.77 -5.65
N PRO A 814 50.25 22.95 -5.16
CA PRO A 814 51.58 23.48 -5.44
C PRO A 814 52.63 23.03 -4.40
N GLY A 815 53.65 22.29 -4.84
CA GLY A 815 54.80 21.91 -4.01
C GLY A 815 56.02 22.85 -4.12
N GLY A 816 56.89 22.76 -3.11
CA GLY A 816 58.29 23.25 -3.07
C GLY A 816 58.64 23.73 -1.65
N ASP A 817 59.69 23.31 -0.93
CA ASP A 817 61.02 22.76 -1.27
C ASP A 817 61.63 22.10 0.02
N PRO A 818 62.68 21.24 -0.04
CA PRO A 818 63.14 20.34 1.01
C PRO A 818 64.46 20.76 1.71
N ASN A 819 64.82 19.95 2.72
CA ASN A 819 66.11 19.80 3.44
C ASN A 819 66.18 20.33 4.89
N GLY A 820 66.52 19.42 5.82
CA GLY A 820 67.13 19.75 7.11
C GLY A 820 66.69 18.92 8.32
N ASP A 821 67.17 17.68 8.44
CA ASP A 821 67.34 16.91 9.71
C ASP A 821 68.38 17.65 10.62
N PRO A 822 68.60 17.37 11.94
CA PRO A 822 68.02 16.35 12.83
C PRO A 822 67.61 16.82 14.23
N SER A 823 66.87 16.00 14.97
CA SER A 823 67.32 15.39 16.25
C SER A 823 66.20 14.97 17.22
N ALA A 824 66.48 13.83 17.86
CA ALA A 824 66.13 13.42 19.22
C ALA A 824 64.73 12.86 19.54
N GLY A 825 64.72 11.61 20.04
CA GLY A 825 63.82 11.22 21.14
C GLY A 825 62.96 9.96 20.96
N LEU A 826 63.59 8.78 20.97
CA LEU A 826 62.98 7.54 21.51
C LEU A 826 62.78 7.67 23.05
N PRO A 827 62.15 6.69 23.77
CA PRO A 827 61.07 5.77 23.44
C PRO A 827 60.07 5.53 24.61
N GLY A 828 59.12 4.61 24.42
CA GLY A 828 58.51 3.79 25.49
C GLY A 828 57.01 3.58 25.26
N ASP A 829 56.41 2.40 25.35
CA ASP A 829 56.81 1.06 25.81
C ASP A 829 55.63 0.15 25.42
N LEU A 830 55.75 -0.72 24.42
CA LEU A 830 55.86 -2.19 24.53
C LEU A 830 55.06 -2.87 25.66
N GLY A 831 54.25 -3.86 25.26
CA GLY A 831 53.46 -4.72 26.13
C GLY A 831 52.68 -5.78 25.35
N ASP A 832 53.44 -6.64 24.67
CA ASP A 832 53.21 -7.86 23.86
C ASP A 832 52.30 -8.96 24.52
N PRO A 833 52.18 -10.21 24.00
CA PRO A 833 51.15 -10.71 23.06
C PRO A 833 50.56 -12.09 23.50
N GLY A 834 49.91 -12.82 22.56
CA GLY A 834 49.69 -14.27 22.65
C GLY A 834 48.38 -14.67 21.97
N ASP A 835 48.33 -14.92 20.67
CA ASP A 835 48.79 -16.14 19.96
C ASP A 835 47.81 -17.33 20.07
N LEU A 836 47.74 -18.10 18.97
CA LEU A 836 46.99 -19.32 18.69
C LEU A 836 45.62 -19.15 17.98
N GLY A 837 45.66 -19.10 16.65
CA GLY A 837 44.66 -19.77 15.80
C GLY A 837 45.06 -21.24 15.56
N PRO A 838 44.63 -21.94 14.49
CA PRO A 838 43.42 -21.83 13.66
C PRO A 838 42.70 -23.22 13.54
N ASP A 839 41.81 -23.34 12.55
CA ASP A 839 41.14 -24.56 12.04
C ASP A 839 39.91 -25.02 12.88
N ASP A 840 38.75 -25.37 12.32
CA ASP A 840 38.54 -26.30 11.21
C ASP A 840 37.08 -26.21 10.68
N ASN A 841 36.90 -26.82 9.51
CA ASN A 841 35.75 -27.00 8.63
C ASN A 841 34.39 -27.38 9.26
N GLY A 842 33.31 -27.04 8.53
CA GLY A 842 31.91 -27.51 8.77
C GLY A 842 31.73 -29.04 8.62
N PRO A 843 30.50 -29.61 8.80
CA PRO A 843 29.32 -29.31 7.97
C PRO A 843 27.95 -29.34 8.74
N PRO A 844 26.79 -29.13 8.07
CA PRO A 844 25.46 -29.07 8.69
C PRO A 844 24.72 -30.43 8.63
N ILE A 845 23.63 -30.58 9.42
CA ILE A 845 22.53 -31.60 9.46
C ILE A 845 21.93 -31.44 10.90
N ASP A 846 20.64 -31.43 11.23
CA ASP A 846 19.33 -31.72 10.63
C ASP A 846 18.27 -30.87 11.37
#